data_AF-A0A7K0PJ99-F1
#
_entry.id   AF-A0A7K0PJ99-F1
#
_cell.length_a   1.000
_cell.length_b   1.000
_cell.length_c   1.000
_cell.angle_alpha   90.00
_cell.angle_beta   90.00
_cell.angle_gamma   90.00
#
_symmetry.space_group_name_H-M   'P 1'
#
loop_
_entity.id
_entity.type
_entity.pdbx_description
1 polymer ?
#
loop_
_entity_poly.entity_id
_entity_poly.type
_entity_poly.pdbx_seq_one_letter_code
_entity_poly.pdbx_strand_id
1 'polypeptide(L)'
;MIVPTDPPRLFVSHDKDFHWLIALEYGRVGEDQPQGCWHVVSDDCAYLLDAPEGRVVGFRINDFHTFDPDEPEVEAIWEGPRFDAPILGLTNATAGEIAIAARHHFGDRDSLNRAIFGVATGHEGEEALTHWTHCLESGDAMAHFALGYTLFELGRLTEAYGHLRHYTEIAPMGAWNWHWYGQAAEALGEITEARRAYRRAIELDDPDEDGDSETDAVERLAALEQRVAEGAAKAAAEAAAVVAATQTAERAGESEDEPRAASSHAPSITPSSSGTDDEDDLSDPADHERMIAFDGEDLPHLGRRQLEAFDRDLAAGITAGARKKSYAATDPNEDAVRVFRADGATVILVADGHNGESSARVACDVIASLLEEDQHAVDTEADLVELLTGTNGAVRSATAALGQPESRTTLVLAVVRGSRVRWASMGDSLVLLVEPDGTVQRLGTPRHRFLGWPMDAHDVLAAVDHGEETLPADGWLVLASDGLTDFVDDPAEAVRAATRLELLAHVDDEDLREALRPTAIRVVDELIDAACDGGAGDNVAVVALRGTGGGVRPPVLRSMEAFDLPLQDRIRGCLLGGAIGDSLGAGIEHDSLRRIRRRFGPDGLRDPASAYGRASAVTDDTQMTLFTAEALLRTFTRAAERGIPGDPVLQLDEAYARWLRTQGEQSQRWTDPSIVPSTVERLFAGPNARRGPGRTCIAAMRGS
;
A
#
# COMPACT_ATOMS: atom_id res chain seq x y z
N MET A 1 -9.97 37.17 6.94
CA MET A 1 -10.44 35.97 6.22
C MET A 1 -9.40 34.90 6.46
N ILE A 2 -9.70 33.96 7.35
CA ILE A 2 -8.89 32.76 7.52
C ILE A 2 -9.36 31.83 6.41
N VAL A 3 -8.45 31.43 5.51
CA VAL A 3 -8.74 30.41 4.50
C VAL A 3 -9.06 29.14 5.29
N PRO A 4 -10.21 28.45 5.06
CA PRO A 4 -10.45 27.17 5.71
C PRO A 4 -9.33 26.23 5.29
N THR A 5 -8.47 25.83 6.22
CA THR A 5 -7.55 24.73 6.00
C THR A 5 -8.36 23.45 6.00
N ASP A 6 -8.17 22.59 5.01
CA ASP A 6 -8.76 21.26 5.01
C ASP A 6 -8.41 20.52 6.32
N PRO A 7 -9.34 19.72 6.88
CA PRO A 7 -9.06 18.94 8.07
C PRO A 7 -7.83 18.04 7.84
N PRO A 8 -6.94 17.87 8.84
CA PRO A 8 -5.81 16.96 8.70
C PRO A 8 -6.29 15.53 8.38
N ARG A 9 -5.63 14.89 7.41
CA ARG A 9 -5.88 13.50 7.06
C ARG A 9 -5.03 12.60 7.94
N LEU A 10 -5.70 11.88 8.85
CA LEU A 10 -5.06 11.06 9.88
C LEU A 10 -4.72 9.67 9.37
N PHE A 11 -3.50 9.25 9.71
CA PHE A 11 -3.09 7.87 9.85
C PHE A 11 -3.48 7.41 11.27
N VAL A 12 -4.26 6.33 11.37
CA VAL A 12 -4.80 5.83 12.64
C VAL A 12 -4.10 4.52 12.98
N SER A 13 -3.41 4.52 14.11
CA SER A 13 -2.65 3.40 14.65
C SER A 13 -3.26 2.99 15.99
N HIS A 14 -3.66 1.73 16.09
CA HIS A 14 -4.12 1.10 17.33
C HIS A 14 -3.16 -0.03 17.71
N ASP A 15 -2.63 0.05 18.93
CA ASP A 15 -1.84 -0.99 19.58
C ASP A 15 -2.64 -1.62 20.71
N LYS A 16 -2.90 -2.93 20.63
CA LYS A 16 -3.75 -3.63 21.60
C LYS A 16 -3.05 -3.88 22.92
N ASP A 17 -1.73 -4.06 22.91
CA ASP A 17 -0.95 -4.46 24.07
C ASP A 17 -0.54 -3.25 24.91
N PHE A 18 -0.27 -2.12 24.25
CA PHE A 18 -0.07 -0.82 24.91
C PHE A 18 -1.36 -0.05 25.18
N HIS A 19 -2.50 -0.54 24.68
CA HIS A 19 -3.81 0.11 24.79
C HIS A 19 -3.83 1.55 24.25
N TRP A 20 -3.18 1.79 23.12
CA TRP A 20 -3.07 3.13 22.52
C TRP A 20 -3.89 3.26 21.24
N LEU A 21 -4.54 4.41 21.07
CA LEU A 21 -5.00 4.91 19.78
C LEU A 21 -4.25 6.20 19.46
N ILE A 22 -3.39 6.16 18.45
CA ILE A 22 -2.63 7.30 17.95
C ILE A 22 -3.15 7.64 16.57
N ALA A 23 -3.71 8.83 16.40
CA ALA A 23 -4.28 9.29 15.14
C ALA A 23 -3.65 10.62 14.74
N LEU A 24 -2.62 10.55 13.89
CA LEU A 24 -1.78 11.70 13.50
C LEU A 24 -1.82 11.92 12.00
N GLU A 25 -1.65 13.17 11.56
CA GLU A 25 -1.48 13.50 10.14
C GLU A 25 -0.36 12.63 9.52
N TYR A 26 -0.64 12.07 8.34
CA TYR A 26 0.27 11.14 7.66
C TYR A 26 1.73 11.66 7.61
N GLY A 27 2.69 10.79 7.93
CA GLY A 27 4.11 11.13 7.97
C GLY A 27 4.59 11.76 9.30
N ARG A 28 3.72 11.90 10.30
CA ARG A 28 4.10 12.38 11.64
C ARG A 28 4.23 11.26 12.65
N VAL A 29 4.98 11.56 13.71
CA VAL A 29 5.15 10.73 14.91
C VAL A 29 4.79 11.55 16.16
N GLY A 30 4.41 10.89 17.24
CA GLY A 30 4.00 11.54 18.50
C GLY A 30 5.15 11.70 19.49
N GLU A 31 6.22 10.97 19.25
CA GLU A 31 7.43 10.83 20.04
C GLU A 31 8.33 12.05 19.84
N ASP A 32 9.07 12.42 20.88
CA ASP A 32 10.14 13.43 20.83
C ASP A 32 9.73 14.77 20.18
N GLN A 33 8.51 15.20 20.46
CA GLN A 33 7.99 16.48 19.99
C GLN A 33 8.45 17.65 20.89
N PRO A 34 8.63 18.87 20.35
CA PRO A 34 8.96 20.03 21.15
C PRO A 34 7.99 20.26 22.32
N GLN A 35 8.51 20.77 23.43
CA GLN A 35 7.69 21.09 24.59
C GLN A 35 6.56 22.06 24.20
N GLY A 36 5.33 21.74 24.61
CA GLY A 36 4.13 22.53 24.27
C GLY A 36 3.43 22.11 22.97
N CYS A 37 3.95 21.12 22.23
CA CYS A 37 3.24 20.54 21.09
C CYS A 37 2.11 19.58 21.50
N TRP A 38 2.14 19.02 22.71
CA TRP A 38 1.05 18.22 23.25
C TRP A 38 0.12 19.09 24.10
N HIS A 39 -1.09 19.33 23.60
CA HIS A 39 -2.16 19.99 24.35
C HIS A 39 -3.03 18.94 25.02
N VAL A 40 -2.83 18.80 26.33
CA VAL A 40 -3.52 17.81 27.18
C VAL A 40 -5.00 18.18 27.35
N VAL A 41 -5.88 17.24 27.06
CA VAL A 41 -7.33 17.33 27.31
C VAL A 41 -7.65 16.65 28.64
N SER A 42 -7.15 15.44 28.85
CA SER A 42 -7.18 14.67 30.09
C SER A 42 -5.88 13.86 30.24
N ASP A 43 -5.72 13.12 31.33
CA ASP A 43 -4.56 12.24 31.54
C ASP A 43 -4.39 11.23 30.38
N ASP A 44 -5.52 10.79 29.81
CA ASP A 44 -5.55 9.80 28.73
C ASP A 44 -5.69 10.39 27.33
N CYS A 45 -6.02 11.68 27.18
CA CYS A 45 -6.29 12.27 25.87
C CYS A 45 -5.51 13.57 25.65
N ALA A 46 -4.82 13.67 24.52
CA ALA A 46 -4.11 14.89 24.14
C ALA A 46 -4.14 15.12 22.63
N TYR A 47 -4.14 16.40 22.23
CA TYR A 47 -3.98 16.83 20.85
C TYR A 47 -2.52 17.13 20.54
N LEU A 48 -2.05 16.71 19.37
CA LEU A 48 -0.73 17.07 18.84
C LEU A 48 -0.84 18.31 17.97
N LEU A 49 0.06 19.27 18.17
CA LEU A 49 0.21 20.49 17.38
C LEU A 49 1.48 20.40 16.52
N ASP A 50 1.47 21.02 15.34
CA ASP A 50 2.65 21.09 14.45
C ASP A 50 3.79 21.97 14.98
N ALA A 51 3.47 22.88 15.89
CA ALA A 51 4.38 23.69 16.68
C ALA A 51 3.66 24.11 17.99
N PRO A 52 4.38 24.61 19.01
CA PRO A 52 3.74 25.20 20.18
C PRO A 52 2.77 26.31 19.76
N GLU A 53 1.51 26.22 20.23
CA GLU A 53 0.40 27.11 19.83
C GLU A 53 0.03 27.07 18.33
N GLY A 54 0.48 26.04 17.60
CA GLY A 54 0.25 25.82 16.18
C GLY A 54 -1.09 25.17 15.83
N ARG A 55 -1.15 24.58 14.63
CA ARG A 55 -2.33 23.86 14.14
C ARG A 55 -2.37 22.47 14.77
N VAL A 56 -3.55 22.01 15.16
CA VAL A 56 -3.75 20.62 15.59
C VAL A 56 -3.62 19.69 14.39
N VAL A 57 -2.73 18.72 14.49
CA VAL A 57 -2.39 17.74 13.44
C VAL A 57 -2.76 16.32 13.80
N GLY A 58 -3.33 16.09 14.98
CA GLY A 58 -3.77 14.77 15.41
C GLY A 58 -4.04 14.71 16.89
N PHE A 59 -4.23 13.51 17.40
CA PHE A 59 -4.44 13.25 18.82
C PHE A 59 -3.97 11.85 19.19
N ARG A 60 -3.82 11.63 20.50
CA ARG A 60 -3.65 10.31 21.09
C ARG A 60 -4.69 10.07 22.17
N ILE A 61 -5.04 8.80 22.33
CA ILE A 61 -5.80 8.28 23.46
C ILE A 61 -4.98 7.13 24.06
N ASN A 62 -4.54 7.32 25.30
CA ASN A 62 -3.96 6.27 26.13
C ASN A 62 -5.10 5.47 26.78
N ASP A 63 -4.82 4.25 27.24
CA ASP A 63 -5.81 3.36 27.86
C ASP A 63 -7.10 3.24 27.03
N PHE A 64 -6.96 3.20 25.71
CA PHE A 64 -8.01 3.32 24.71
C PHE A 64 -9.16 2.32 24.91
N HIS A 65 -8.85 1.10 25.35
CA HIS A 65 -9.87 0.09 25.63
C HIS A 65 -10.82 0.51 26.77
N THR A 66 -10.32 1.21 27.79
CA THR A 66 -11.12 1.65 28.95
C THR A 66 -11.58 3.11 28.87
N PHE A 67 -11.05 3.88 27.91
CA PHE A 67 -11.43 5.27 27.68
C PHE A 67 -12.94 5.46 27.46
N ASP A 68 -13.60 6.27 28.27
CA ASP A 68 -15.03 6.59 28.11
C ASP A 68 -15.20 7.99 27.50
N PRO A 69 -15.61 8.11 26.21
CA PRO A 69 -15.72 9.39 25.54
C PRO A 69 -16.88 10.27 26.03
N ASP A 70 -17.77 9.74 26.88
CA ASP A 70 -18.88 10.51 27.48
C ASP A 70 -18.48 11.13 28.85
N GLU A 71 -17.25 10.94 29.34
CA GLU A 71 -16.80 11.56 30.59
C GLU A 71 -16.68 13.09 30.49
N PRO A 72 -17.08 13.84 31.53
CA PRO A 72 -17.05 15.32 31.49
C PRO A 72 -15.65 15.90 31.26
N GLU A 73 -14.60 15.21 31.69
CA GLU A 73 -13.21 15.66 31.58
C GLU A 73 -12.72 15.68 30.12
N VAL A 74 -13.34 14.88 29.24
CA VAL A 74 -12.99 14.79 27.82
C VAL A 74 -14.05 15.41 26.89
N GLU A 75 -15.00 16.19 27.41
CA GLU A 75 -16.08 16.81 26.61
C GLU A 75 -15.55 17.58 25.38
N ALA A 76 -14.37 18.17 25.50
CA ALA A 76 -13.69 18.92 24.44
C ALA A 76 -13.45 18.09 23.16
N ILE A 77 -13.40 16.75 23.23
CA ILE A 77 -13.19 15.90 22.05
C ILE A 77 -14.35 15.92 21.07
N TRP A 78 -15.53 16.39 21.48
CA TRP A 78 -16.76 16.45 20.66
C TRP A 78 -16.99 17.80 19.96
N GLU A 79 -16.38 18.86 20.51
CA GLU A 79 -16.49 20.22 19.97
C GLU A 79 -15.16 20.73 19.40
N GLY A 80 -14.10 19.94 19.54
CA GLY A 80 -12.74 20.26 19.13
C GLY A 80 -12.48 20.24 17.61
N PRO A 81 -11.18 20.17 17.24
CA PRO A 81 -10.74 20.15 15.84
C PRO A 81 -11.38 19.03 15.02
N ARG A 82 -11.41 19.25 13.69
CA ARG A 82 -11.98 18.32 12.72
C ARG A 82 -10.89 17.64 11.93
N PHE A 83 -11.11 16.38 11.60
CA PHE A 83 -10.13 15.48 10.99
C PHE A 83 -10.80 14.58 9.93
N ASP A 84 -10.00 14.15 8.97
CA ASP A 84 -10.37 13.06 8.08
C ASP A 84 -9.67 11.78 8.54
N ALA A 85 -10.41 10.68 8.71
CA ALA A 85 -9.87 9.37 9.06
C ALA A 85 -10.32 8.34 8.01
N PRO A 86 -9.61 8.23 6.88
CA PRO A 86 -10.03 7.42 5.73
C PRO A 86 -10.17 5.93 6.05
N ILE A 87 -9.31 5.38 6.91
CA ILE A 87 -9.36 3.96 7.31
C ILE A 87 -10.67 3.62 8.05
N LEU A 88 -11.30 4.62 8.67
CA LEU A 88 -12.61 4.51 9.32
C LEU A 88 -13.75 5.03 8.40
N GLY A 89 -13.42 5.50 7.20
CA GLY A 89 -14.33 6.16 6.27
C GLY A 89 -15.00 7.42 6.85
N LEU A 90 -14.30 8.14 7.72
CA LEU A 90 -14.78 9.38 8.32
C LEU A 90 -14.16 10.60 7.65
N THR A 91 -14.98 11.61 7.41
CA THR A 91 -14.55 12.93 6.92
C THR A 91 -15.11 14.01 7.83
N ASN A 92 -14.33 15.07 8.06
CA ASN A 92 -14.69 16.19 8.93
C ASN A 92 -15.23 15.75 10.31
N ALA A 93 -14.61 14.71 10.89
CA ALA A 93 -14.99 14.08 12.14
C ALA A 93 -14.18 14.64 13.32
N THR A 94 -14.75 14.58 14.51
CA THR A 94 -14.07 14.90 15.77
C THR A 94 -13.25 13.74 16.29
N ALA A 95 -12.38 14.00 17.28
CA ALA A 95 -11.64 12.95 17.97
C ALA A 95 -12.57 11.95 18.68
N GLY A 96 -13.69 12.40 19.25
CA GLY A 96 -14.69 11.51 19.86
C GLY A 96 -15.36 10.58 18.84
N GLU A 97 -15.75 11.10 17.67
CA GLU A 97 -16.33 10.28 16.58
C GLU A 97 -15.32 9.25 16.06
N ILE A 98 -14.06 9.64 15.92
CA ILE A 98 -12.97 8.75 15.49
C ILE A 98 -12.68 7.70 16.54
N ALA A 99 -12.66 8.03 17.83
CA ALA A 99 -12.42 7.09 18.92
C ALA A 99 -13.49 5.97 18.95
N ILE A 100 -14.77 6.33 18.82
CA ILE A 100 -15.86 5.34 18.75
C ILE A 100 -15.74 4.46 17.51
N ALA A 101 -15.48 5.06 16.35
CA ALA A 101 -15.35 4.31 15.11
C ALA A 101 -14.12 3.37 15.12
N ALA A 102 -12.99 3.84 15.63
CA ALA A 102 -11.76 3.08 15.78
C ALA A 102 -11.99 1.85 16.68
N ARG A 103 -12.68 2.02 17.81
CA ARG A 103 -12.98 0.92 18.73
C ARG A 103 -13.78 -0.19 18.05
N HIS A 104 -14.77 0.17 17.24
CA HIS A 104 -15.55 -0.82 16.49
C HIS A 104 -14.74 -1.46 15.36
N HIS A 105 -13.90 -0.68 14.67
CA HIS A 105 -13.12 -1.14 13.54
C HIS A 105 -12.02 -2.13 13.96
N PHE A 106 -11.26 -1.79 15.00
CA PHE A 106 -10.14 -2.59 15.48
C PHE A 106 -10.59 -3.67 16.48
N GLY A 107 -11.52 -3.36 17.39
CA GLY A 107 -11.88 -4.26 18.49
C GLY A 107 -10.68 -4.52 19.40
N ASP A 108 -10.38 -5.79 19.67
CA ASP A 108 -9.20 -6.23 20.43
C ASP A 108 -7.99 -6.57 19.52
N ARG A 109 -7.98 -6.04 18.28
CA ARG A 109 -6.93 -6.30 17.31
C ARG A 109 -6.03 -5.10 17.13
N ASP A 110 -4.79 -5.39 16.78
CA ASP A 110 -3.88 -4.37 16.28
C ASP A 110 -4.38 -3.79 14.96
N SER A 111 -4.08 -2.52 14.77
CA SER A 111 -4.05 -1.93 13.43
C SER A 111 -3.00 -2.63 12.55
N LEU A 112 -3.20 -2.60 11.24
CA LEU A 112 -2.33 -3.28 10.26
C LEU A 112 -0.84 -2.96 10.48
N ASN A 113 -0.53 -1.67 10.66
CA ASN A 113 0.84 -1.21 10.88
C ASN A 113 1.42 -1.74 12.20
N ARG A 114 0.61 -1.82 13.26
CA ARG A 114 1.07 -2.36 14.56
C ARG A 114 1.31 -3.87 14.52
N ALA A 115 0.48 -4.62 13.79
CA ALA A 115 0.72 -6.03 13.56
C ALA A 115 2.07 -6.26 12.85
N ILE A 116 2.36 -5.50 11.77
CA ILE A 116 3.65 -5.58 11.09
C ILE A 116 4.80 -5.13 12.01
N PHE A 117 4.59 -4.04 12.77
CA PHE A 117 5.58 -3.51 13.71
C PHE A 117 5.99 -4.57 14.75
N GLY A 118 5.01 -5.27 15.32
CA GLY A 118 5.26 -6.38 16.25
C GLY A 118 6.11 -7.48 15.62
N VAL A 119 5.81 -7.89 14.39
CA VAL A 119 6.65 -8.86 13.66
C VAL A 119 8.07 -8.31 13.43
N ALA A 120 8.20 -7.06 13.01
CA ALA A 120 9.49 -6.43 12.73
C ALA A 120 10.40 -6.37 13.98
N THR A 121 9.83 -6.05 15.16
CA THR A 121 10.59 -6.03 16.42
C THR A 121 11.10 -7.39 16.87
N GLY A 122 10.54 -8.49 16.35
CA GLY A 122 10.93 -9.85 16.70
C GLY A 122 12.10 -10.41 15.89
N HIS A 123 12.60 -9.66 14.89
CA HIS A 123 13.60 -10.13 13.93
C HIS A 123 14.83 -9.21 13.89
N GLU A 124 15.90 -9.68 13.26
CA GLU A 124 17.15 -8.95 13.06
C GLU A 124 17.63 -9.05 11.60
N GLY A 125 18.56 -8.19 11.18
CA GLY A 125 19.18 -8.26 9.85
C GLY A 125 18.21 -7.99 8.69
N GLU A 126 18.36 -8.74 7.59
CA GLU A 126 17.58 -8.55 6.34
C GLU A 126 16.08 -8.88 6.52
N GLU A 127 15.76 -9.81 7.43
CA GLU A 127 14.37 -10.15 7.75
C GLU A 127 13.67 -8.99 8.46
N ALA A 128 14.33 -8.39 9.45
CA ALA A 128 13.85 -7.17 10.09
C ALA A 128 13.70 -6.02 9.08
N LEU A 129 14.68 -5.83 8.20
CA LEU A 129 14.66 -4.78 7.19
C LEU A 129 13.41 -4.88 6.28
N THR A 130 13.07 -6.10 5.88
CA THR A 130 11.87 -6.39 5.07
C THR A 130 10.60 -6.00 5.82
N HIS A 131 10.46 -6.41 7.08
CA HIS A 131 9.28 -6.07 7.88
C HIS A 131 9.18 -4.57 8.22
N TRP A 132 10.30 -3.91 8.45
CA TRP A 132 10.33 -2.46 8.66
C TRP A 132 9.93 -1.68 7.40
N THR A 133 10.30 -2.18 6.22
CA THR A 133 9.87 -1.60 4.94
C THR A 133 8.35 -1.70 4.80
N HIS A 134 7.78 -2.88 5.12
CA HIS A 134 6.32 -3.04 5.16
C HIS A 134 5.63 -2.12 6.19
N CYS A 135 6.25 -1.85 7.34
CA CYS A 135 5.72 -0.87 8.29
C CYS A 135 5.65 0.53 7.66
N LEU A 136 6.72 0.95 6.97
CA LEU A 136 6.75 2.25 6.31
C LEU A 136 5.73 2.35 5.18
N GLU A 137 5.60 1.31 4.35
CA GLU A 137 4.58 1.22 3.29
C GLU A 137 3.15 1.28 3.82
N SER A 138 2.92 0.71 5.01
CA SER A 138 1.64 0.81 5.70
C SER A 138 1.34 2.22 6.22
N GLY A 139 2.32 3.13 6.19
CA GLY A 139 2.21 4.53 6.61
C GLY A 139 2.82 4.85 7.97
N ASP A 140 3.50 3.89 8.61
CA ASP A 140 4.07 4.08 9.94
C ASP A 140 5.41 4.81 9.89
N ALA A 141 5.38 6.11 10.14
CA ALA A 141 6.57 6.96 10.08
C ALA A 141 7.63 6.61 11.15
N MET A 142 7.27 5.89 12.22
CA MET A 142 8.25 5.39 13.20
C MET A 142 9.22 4.37 12.59
N ALA A 143 8.81 3.68 11.52
CA ALA A 143 9.66 2.72 10.83
C ALA A 143 10.95 3.35 10.29
N HIS A 144 11.00 4.66 10.02
CA HIS A 144 12.23 5.34 9.60
C HIS A 144 13.37 5.17 10.62
N PHE A 145 13.09 5.25 11.92
CA PHE A 145 14.14 5.05 12.92
C PHE A 145 14.68 3.63 12.90
N ALA A 146 13.78 2.64 12.92
CA ALA A 146 14.15 1.23 12.95
C ALA A 146 14.84 0.78 11.64
N LEU A 147 14.34 1.20 10.48
CA LEU A 147 15.02 1.03 9.19
C LEU A 147 16.43 1.61 9.24
N GLY A 148 16.55 2.86 9.70
CA GLY A 148 17.82 3.55 9.81
C GLY A 148 18.85 2.81 10.67
N TYR A 149 18.40 2.32 11.82
CA TYR A 149 19.20 1.50 12.73
C TYR A 149 19.62 0.17 12.10
N THR A 150 18.67 -0.62 11.58
CA THR A 150 18.94 -1.94 10.98
C THR A 150 19.83 -1.83 9.75
N LEU A 151 19.62 -0.85 8.87
CA LEU A 151 20.48 -0.57 7.72
C LEU A 151 21.91 -0.23 8.14
N PHE A 152 22.09 0.49 9.25
CA PHE A 152 23.41 0.81 9.77
C PHE A 152 24.14 -0.45 10.23
N GLU A 153 23.47 -1.35 10.96
CA GLU A 153 24.03 -2.64 11.39
C GLU A 153 24.41 -3.53 10.21
N LEU A 154 23.62 -3.51 9.13
CA LEU A 154 23.90 -4.22 7.88
C LEU A 154 25.01 -3.57 7.04
N GLY A 155 25.50 -2.38 7.41
CA GLY A 155 26.52 -1.65 6.67
C GLY A 155 26.01 -0.92 5.42
N ARG A 156 24.68 -0.80 5.24
CA ARG A 156 24.02 -0.03 4.18
C ARG A 156 23.93 1.45 4.55
N LEU A 157 25.12 2.06 4.72
CA LEU A 157 25.30 3.36 5.39
C LEU A 157 24.57 4.53 4.72
N THR A 158 24.53 4.57 3.38
CA THR A 158 23.88 5.65 2.63
C THR A 158 22.37 5.69 2.88
N GLU A 159 21.73 4.52 2.92
CA GLU A 159 20.29 4.38 3.15
C GLU A 159 19.97 4.67 4.63
N ALA A 160 20.78 4.11 5.54
CA ALA A 160 20.68 4.38 6.98
C ALA A 160 20.70 5.90 7.27
N TYR A 161 21.66 6.60 6.67
CA TYR A 161 21.78 8.06 6.79
C TYR A 161 20.50 8.78 6.35
N GLY A 162 19.90 8.38 5.23
CA GLY A 162 18.67 8.99 4.72
C GLY A 162 17.49 8.84 5.69
N HIS A 163 17.27 7.63 6.18
CA HIS A 163 16.19 7.33 7.13
C HIS A 163 16.39 8.02 8.49
N LEU A 164 17.59 7.94 9.07
CA LEU A 164 17.88 8.54 10.38
C LEU A 164 17.81 10.07 10.32
N ARG A 165 18.32 10.67 9.25
CA ARG A 165 18.19 12.11 9.03
C ARG A 165 16.72 12.52 8.99
N HIS A 166 15.91 11.84 8.17
CA HIS A 166 14.48 12.14 8.09
C HIS A 166 13.79 12.00 9.44
N TYR A 167 14.15 10.97 10.22
CA TYR A 167 13.57 10.77 11.55
C TYR A 167 13.85 11.94 12.49
N THR A 168 15.06 12.52 12.46
CA THR A 168 15.37 13.73 13.25
C THR A 168 14.57 14.97 12.85
N GLU A 169 14.02 15.01 11.64
CA GLU A 169 13.16 16.11 11.18
C GLU A 169 11.73 15.99 11.73
N ILE A 170 11.23 14.76 11.90
CA ILE A 170 9.87 14.49 12.40
C ILE A 170 9.82 14.24 13.93
N ALA A 171 10.93 13.84 14.55
CA ALA A 171 11.10 13.57 15.98
C ALA A 171 12.35 14.31 16.55
N PRO A 172 12.33 15.65 16.61
CA PRO A 172 13.54 16.45 16.78
C PRO A 172 14.10 16.54 18.21
N MET A 173 13.37 16.05 19.23
CA MET A 173 13.76 16.17 20.64
C MET A 173 14.36 14.90 21.24
N GLY A 174 14.55 13.83 20.47
CA GLY A 174 15.09 12.56 20.98
C GLY A 174 16.61 12.52 20.89
N ALA A 175 17.30 12.32 22.02
CA ALA A 175 18.76 12.23 22.07
C ALA A 175 19.27 11.07 21.19
N TRP A 176 18.64 9.89 21.28
CA TRP A 176 18.94 8.71 20.47
C TRP A 176 18.77 8.95 18.95
N ASN A 177 17.77 9.73 18.54
CA ASN A 177 17.52 10.04 17.12
C ASN A 177 18.71 10.77 16.50
N TRP A 178 19.20 11.80 17.20
CA TRP A 178 20.37 12.57 16.79
C TRP A 178 21.67 11.79 16.93
N HIS A 179 21.78 10.93 17.94
CA HIS A 179 22.93 10.07 18.14
C HIS A 179 23.13 9.10 16.95
N TRP A 180 22.10 8.35 16.57
CA TRP A 180 22.16 7.42 15.43
C TRP A 180 22.39 8.12 14.10
N TYR A 181 21.73 9.26 13.87
CA TYR A 181 22.02 10.09 12.69
C TYR A 181 23.50 10.53 12.67
N GLY A 182 24.07 10.90 13.82
CA GLY A 182 25.48 11.23 13.95
C GLY A 182 26.40 10.06 13.61
N GLN A 183 26.08 8.85 14.06
CA GLN A 183 26.84 7.64 13.72
C GLN A 183 26.81 7.33 12.23
N ALA A 184 25.64 7.40 11.60
CA ALA A 184 25.51 7.17 10.16
C ALA A 184 26.27 8.22 9.33
N ALA A 185 26.17 9.50 9.70
CA ALA A 185 26.92 10.58 9.06
C ALA A 185 28.45 10.40 9.24
N GLU A 186 28.88 9.98 10.43
CA GLU A 186 30.29 9.70 10.71
C GLU A 186 30.83 8.58 9.83
N ALA A 187 30.09 7.47 9.72
CA ALA A 187 30.49 6.30 8.94
C ALA A 187 30.60 6.60 7.44
N LEU A 188 29.79 7.54 6.93
CA LEU A 188 29.90 8.06 5.55
C LEU A 188 31.04 9.08 5.36
N GLY A 189 31.67 9.54 6.44
CA GLY A 189 32.70 10.58 6.39
C GLY A 189 32.16 12.01 6.38
N GLU A 190 30.86 12.21 6.63
CA GLU A 190 30.22 13.53 6.73
C GLU A 190 30.48 14.17 8.11
N ILE A 191 31.76 14.46 8.38
CA ILE A 191 32.27 14.89 9.69
C ILE A 191 31.54 16.12 10.25
N THR A 192 31.15 17.07 9.39
CA THR A 192 30.48 18.30 9.82
C THR A 192 29.08 18.00 10.36
N GLU A 193 28.34 17.12 9.69
CA GLU A 193 27.01 16.72 10.12
C GLU A 193 27.07 15.83 11.35
N ALA A 194 27.99 14.86 11.39
CA ALA A 194 28.20 14.02 12.57
C ALA A 194 28.45 14.85 13.84
N ARG A 195 29.32 15.86 13.77
CA ARG A 195 29.56 16.79 14.88
C ARG A 195 28.31 17.55 15.32
N ARG A 196 27.52 18.03 14.36
CA ARG A 196 26.27 18.76 14.65
C ARG A 196 25.28 17.83 15.34
N ALA A 197 25.12 16.62 14.81
CA ALA A 197 24.20 15.63 15.33
C ALA A 197 24.57 15.18 16.75
N TYR A 198 25.83 14.82 17.00
CA TYR A 198 26.27 14.46 18.36
C TYR A 198 26.13 15.61 19.35
N ARG A 199 26.45 16.85 18.97
CA ARG A 199 26.20 18.01 19.86
C ARG A 199 24.72 18.15 20.19
N ARG A 200 23.85 17.94 19.20
CA ARG A 200 22.41 17.99 19.41
C ARG A 200 21.91 16.86 20.30
N ALA A 201 22.45 15.66 20.16
CA ALA A 201 22.17 14.54 21.08
C ALA A 201 22.56 14.90 22.52
N ILE A 202 23.77 15.43 22.73
CA ILE A 202 24.26 15.86 24.06
C ILE A 202 23.42 17.00 24.65
N GLU A 203 22.92 17.92 23.81
CA GLU A 203 22.02 19.00 24.27
C GLU A 203 20.65 18.49 24.74
N LEU A 204 20.20 17.36 24.21
CA LEU A 204 18.89 16.76 24.45
C LEU A 204 18.92 15.66 25.50
N ASP A 205 20.10 15.12 25.77
CA ASP A 205 20.34 14.06 26.74
C ASP A 205 19.84 14.46 28.13
N ASP A 206 18.92 13.66 28.68
CA ASP A 206 18.38 13.81 30.03
C ASP A 206 18.93 12.67 30.90
N PRO A 207 20.03 12.89 31.64
CA PRO A 207 20.70 11.82 32.36
C PRO A 207 19.80 11.21 33.45
N ASP A 208 19.97 9.92 33.69
CA ASP A 208 19.16 9.17 34.67
C ASP A 208 19.41 9.61 36.13
N GLU A 209 18.74 8.97 37.10
CA GLU A 209 18.86 9.31 38.53
C GLU A 209 20.29 9.21 39.08
N ASP A 210 21.13 8.36 38.47
CA ASP A 210 22.54 8.17 38.85
C ASP A 210 23.47 9.15 38.10
N GLY A 211 22.93 9.93 37.17
CA GLY A 211 23.62 10.94 36.38
C GLY A 211 24.31 10.38 35.14
N ASP A 212 23.96 9.15 34.74
CA ASP A 212 24.49 8.50 33.55
C ASP A 212 23.73 9.01 32.30
N SER A 213 24.48 9.31 31.24
CA SER A 213 23.96 9.76 29.96
C SER A 213 23.12 8.66 29.30
N GLU A 214 22.05 9.02 28.60
CA GLU A 214 21.24 8.05 27.85
C GLU A 214 22.00 7.51 26.63
N THR A 215 23.00 8.24 26.12
CA THR A 215 23.73 7.91 24.88
C THR A 215 25.25 8.00 25.06
N ASP A 216 26.04 7.33 24.20
CA ASP A 216 27.51 7.48 24.17
C ASP A 216 27.96 8.67 23.28
N ALA A 217 27.09 9.67 23.06
CA ALA A 217 27.34 10.78 22.12
C ALA A 217 28.54 11.66 22.54
N VAL A 218 28.80 11.81 23.84
CA VAL A 218 29.95 12.57 24.37
C VAL A 218 31.26 11.90 23.98
N GLU A 219 31.36 10.58 24.22
CA GLU A 219 32.52 9.76 23.90
C GLU A 219 32.75 9.73 22.38
N ARG A 220 31.68 9.57 21.61
CA ARG A 220 31.71 9.56 20.14
C ARG A 220 32.22 10.89 19.58
N LEU A 221 31.71 12.02 20.08
CA LEU A 221 32.16 13.35 19.65
C LEU A 221 33.64 13.57 19.98
N ALA A 222 34.08 13.19 21.18
CA ALA A 222 35.48 13.30 21.58
C ALA A 222 36.41 12.45 20.69
N ALA A 223 36.03 11.19 20.42
CA ALA A 223 36.77 10.29 19.53
C ALA A 223 36.81 10.80 18.08
N LEU A 224 35.71 11.40 17.60
CA LEU A 224 35.65 12.06 16.30
C LEU A 224 36.60 13.27 16.23
N GLU A 225 36.58 14.14 17.24
CA GLU A 225 37.45 15.31 17.29
C GLU A 225 38.93 14.93 17.37
N GLN A 226 39.28 13.89 18.11
CA GLN A 226 40.63 13.34 18.15
C GLN A 226 41.08 12.85 16.76
N ARG A 227 40.28 12.01 16.09
CA ARG A 227 40.61 11.50 14.75
C ARG A 227 40.78 12.62 13.72
N VAL A 228 39.93 13.65 13.77
CA VAL A 228 40.03 14.81 12.87
C VAL A 228 41.32 15.61 13.15
N ALA A 229 41.69 15.79 14.42
CA ALA A 229 42.92 16.48 14.78
C ALA A 229 44.18 15.69 14.34
N GLU A 230 44.18 14.38 14.54
CA GLU A 230 45.26 13.48 14.08
C GLU A 230 45.40 13.49 12.55
N GLY A 231 44.27 13.42 11.83
CA GLY A 231 44.25 13.52 10.37
C GLY A 231 44.78 14.86 9.85
N ALA A 232 44.38 15.98 10.48
CA ALA A 232 44.89 17.30 10.14
C ALA A 232 46.39 17.45 10.41
N ALA A 233 46.88 16.89 11.52
CA ALA A 233 48.31 16.88 11.86
C ALA A 233 49.12 16.06 10.84
N LYS A 234 48.60 14.89 10.42
CA LYS A 234 49.22 14.05 9.39
C LYS A 234 49.27 14.77 8.04
N ALA A 235 48.16 15.37 7.59
CA ALA A 235 48.11 16.12 6.34
C ALA A 235 49.07 17.32 6.35
N ALA A 236 49.19 18.03 7.48
CA ALA A 236 50.17 19.10 7.65
C ALA A 236 51.62 18.61 7.58
N ALA A 237 51.93 17.45 8.18
CA ALA A 237 53.24 16.83 8.12
C ALA A 237 53.60 16.36 6.70
N GLU A 238 52.64 15.78 5.97
CA GLU A 238 52.80 15.38 4.58
C GLU A 238 53.00 16.60 3.67
N ALA A 239 52.21 17.66 3.83
CA ALA A 239 52.39 18.90 3.10
C ALA A 239 53.77 19.53 3.38
N ALA A 240 54.24 19.51 4.63
CA ALA A 240 55.58 19.96 4.99
C ALA A 240 56.69 19.09 4.37
N ALA A 241 56.49 17.77 4.30
CA ALA A 241 57.41 16.84 3.64
C ALA A 241 57.45 17.04 2.12
N VAL A 242 56.31 17.30 1.48
CA VAL A 242 56.24 17.66 0.06
C VAL A 242 56.96 18.98 -0.17
N VAL A 243 56.72 20.01 0.63
CA VAL A 243 57.45 21.30 0.53
C VAL A 243 58.96 21.09 0.69
N ALA A 244 59.39 20.27 1.65
CA ALA A 244 60.80 19.94 1.84
C ALA A 244 61.40 19.14 0.67
N ALA A 245 60.65 18.19 0.10
CA ALA A 245 61.07 17.42 -1.07
C ALA A 245 61.12 18.29 -2.34
N THR A 246 60.18 19.22 -2.50
CA THR A 246 60.15 20.18 -3.62
C THR A 246 61.32 21.15 -3.54
N GLN A 247 61.67 21.65 -2.34
CA GLN A 247 62.88 22.46 -2.11
C GLN A 247 64.18 21.66 -2.32
N THR A 248 64.14 20.32 -2.20
CA THR A 248 65.28 19.44 -2.47
C THR A 248 65.39 19.09 -3.96
N ALA A 249 64.26 18.99 -4.67
CA ALA A 249 64.19 18.77 -6.11
C ALA A 249 64.50 20.04 -6.92
N GLU A 250 64.10 21.23 -6.46
CA GLU A 250 64.48 22.53 -7.03
C GLU A 250 65.98 22.83 -6.92
N ARG A 251 66.71 22.12 -6.04
CA ARG A 251 68.19 22.14 -6.00
C ARG A 251 68.85 21.18 -7.00
N ALA A 252 68.10 20.32 -7.69
CA ALA A 252 68.66 19.19 -8.44
C ALA A 252 68.17 19.04 -9.90
N GLY A 253 67.36 19.96 -10.45
CA GLY A 253 66.87 19.79 -11.82
C GLY A 253 66.39 21.07 -12.49
N GLU A 254 67.31 21.86 -13.03
CA GLU A 254 67.02 22.79 -14.13
C GLU A 254 67.41 22.12 -15.47
N SER A 255 66.43 21.83 -16.33
CA SER A 255 66.50 22.03 -17.78
C SER A 255 65.19 21.62 -18.47
N GLU A 256 64.61 22.61 -19.19
CA GLU A 256 63.89 22.60 -20.49
C GLU A 256 62.96 21.39 -20.80
N ASP A 257 61.74 21.53 -21.31
CA ASP A 257 61.22 22.45 -22.33
C ASP A 257 59.66 22.31 -22.41
N GLU A 258 58.96 23.36 -22.81
CA GLU A 258 57.52 23.38 -23.20
C GLU A 258 57.34 22.75 -24.61
N PRO A 259 56.15 22.30 -25.12
CA PRO A 259 54.97 23.18 -25.26
C PRO A 259 53.54 22.56 -25.42
N ARG A 260 52.55 23.48 -25.37
CA ARG A 260 51.29 23.60 -26.16
C ARG A 260 50.03 22.72 -25.90
N ALA A 261 49.09 23.34 -25.18
CA ALA A 261 47.71 23.72 -25.55
C ALA A 261 46.83 22.82 -26.44
N ALA A 262 45.62 22.50 -25.94
CA ALA A 262 44.35 22.66 -26.66
C ALA A 262 43.16 22.68 -25.68
N SER A 263 42.20 23.57 -25.94
CA SER A 263 41.00 23.84 -25.13
C SER A 263 39.84 22.90 -25.48
N SER A 264 38.93 22.65 -24.53
CA SER A 264 37.56 22.24 -24.86
C SER A 264 36.54 22.99 -23.99
N HIS A 265 35.57 23.59 -24.68
CA HIS A 265 34.41 24.28 -24.15
C HIS A 265 33.34 23.28 -23.70
N ALA A 266 32.65 23.59 -22.60
CA ALA A 266 31.39 22.99 -22.19
C ALA A 266 30.20 23.71 -22.85
N PRO A 267 29.05 23.05 -23.05
CA PRO A 267 27.77 23.75 -23.20
C PRO A 267 26.82 23.47 -22.03
N SER A 268 26.15 24.54 -21.59
CA SER A 268 25.02 24.56 -20.68
C SER A 268 23.73 24.13 -21.38
N ILE A 269 22.83 23.45 -20.65
CA ILE A 269 21.44 23.23 -21.06
C ILE A 269 20.53 23.75 -19.93
N THR A 270 19.56 24.59 -20.30
CA THR A 270 18.39 25.01 -19.50
C THR A 270 17.13 24.36 -20.08
N PRO A 271 16.12 23.99 -19.27
CA PRO A 271 14.85 23.44 -19.77
C PRO A 271 13.76 24.52 -19.89
N SER A 272 12.81 24.31 -20.81
CA SER A 272 11.56 25.07 -20.92
C SER A 272 10.36 24.16 -21.25
N SER A 273 9.47 24.04 -20.27
CA SER A 273 7.99 23.98 -20.26
C SER A 273 7.11 23.45 -21.43
N SER A 274 6.07 22.71 -21.00
CA SER A 274 4.61 22.86 -21.22
C SER A 274 3.86 22.09 -22.33
N GLY A 275 2.69 21.54 -21.92
CA GLY A 275 1.50 21.16 -22.74
C GLY A 275 0.92 19.80 -22.30
N THR A 276 -0.03 19.71 -21.34
CA THR A 276 -1.52 19.78 -21.41
C THR A 276 -2.24 18.59 -22.07
N ASP A 277 -3.02 17.89 -21.22
CA ASP A 277 -4.37 17.32 -21.33
C ASP A 277 -4.80 16.52 -22.57
N ASP A 278 -5.34 15.31 -22.36
CA ASP A 278 -6.76 14.99 -22.63
C ASP A 278 -7.11 13.60 -22.06
N GLU A 279 -8.13 13.55 -21.20
CA GLU A 279 -8.86 12.35 -20.79
C GLU A 279 -9.88 11.99 -21.87
N ASP A 280 -10.07 10.71 -22.18
CA ASP A 280 -11.28 10.24 -22.84
C ASP A 280 -11.73 8.86 -22.36
N ASP A 281 -13.03 8.82 -22.13
CA ASP A 281 -13.94 7.80 -21.64
C ASP A 281 -14.11 6.63 -22.61
N LEU A 282 -13.96 5.38 -22.14
CA LEU A 282 -14.48 4.20 -22.84
C LEU A 282 -14.89 3.09 -21.86
N SER A 283 -16.19 3.00 -21.62
CA SER A 283 -16.86 1.77 -21.17
C SER A 283 -17.03 0.77 -22.33
N ASP A 284 -16.60 -0.50 -22.20
CA ASP A 284 -17.21 -1.68 -22.87
C ASP A 284 -16.65 -3.04 -22.33
N PRO A 285 -16.98 -4.25 -22.87
CA PRO A 285 -17.95 -5.20 -22.31
C PRO A 285 -17.37 -6.55 -21.80
N ALA A 286 -18.11 -7.20 -20.90
CA ALA A 286 -18.33 -8.66 -20.82
C ALA A 286 -17.14 -9.67 -20.89
N ASP A 287 -16.28 -9.72 -19.87
CA ASP A 287 -15.65 -10.85 -19.11
C ASP A 287 -15.45 -12.30 -19.66
N HIS A 288 -15.70 -12.61 -20.94
CA HIS A 288 -15.41 -13.93 -21.55
C HIS A 288 -14.37 -13.84 -22.67
N GLU A 289 -13.90 -12.63 -23.00
CA GLU A 289 -12.92 -12.34 -24.08
C GLU A 289 -11.65 -11.64 -23.56
N ARG A 290 -11.45 -11.58 -22.24
CA ARG A 290 -10.31 -10.84 -21.66
C ARG A 290 -9.03 -11.67 -21.75
N MET A 291 -8.06 -11.17 -22.50
CA MET A 291 -6.68 -11.67 -22.56
C MET A 291 -5.72 -10.52 -22.21
N ILE A 292 -4.75 -10.78 -21.34
CA ILE A 292 -3.59 -9.91 -21.20
C ILE A 292 -2.61 -10.28 -22.31
N ALA A 293 -2.27 -9.31 -23.15
CA ALA A 293 -1.30 -9.46 -24.22
C ALA A 293 -0.30 -8.31 -24.17
N PHE A 294 0.95 -8.65 -23.86
CA PHE A 294 2.05 -7.68 -23.90
C PHE A 294 3.04 -8.10 -24.97
N ASP A 295 3.41 -7.13 -25.80
CA ASP A 295 4.44 -7.26 -26.82
C ASP A 295 5.50 -6.20 -26.55
N GLY A 296 6.74 -6.64 -26.35
CA GLY A 296 7.85 -5.75 -26.01
C GLY A 296 8.08 -4.64 -27.05
N GLU A 297 7.73 -4.88 -28.31
CA GLU A 297 7.84 -3.89 -29.40
C GLU A 297 7.04 -2.60 -29.11
N ASP A 298 5.95 -2.70 -28.32
CA ASP A 298 5.15 -1.56 -27.88
C ASP A 298 5.78 -0.80 -26.69
N LEU A 299 6.79 -1.37 -26.05
CA LEU A 299 7.47 -0.82 -24.87
C LEU A 299 9.00 -0.65 -25.07
N PRO A 300 9.46 0.14 -26.05
CA PRO A 300 10.87 0.21 -26.44
C PRO A 300 11.77 1.06 -25.53
N HIS A 301 11.22 1.69 -24.48
CA HIS A 301 11.93 2.68 -23.68
C HIS A 301 12.31 2.15 -22.30
N LEU A 302 13.60 2.26 -21.96
CA LEU A 302 14.12 1.93 -20.63
C LEU A 302 13.36 2.66 -19.52
N GLY A 303 13.12 1.94 -18.42
CA GLY A 303 12.40 2.42 -17.24
C GLY A 303 10.89 2.53 -17.40
N ARG A 304 10.33 2.23 -18.59
CA ARG A 304 8.87 2.04 -18.74
C ARG A 304 8.51 0.59 -18.47
N ARG A 305 7.44 0.40 -17.70
CA ARG A 305 6.81 -0.90 -17.46
C ARG A 305 5.33 -0.86 -17.80
N GLN A 306 4.78 -1.99 -18.20
CA GLN A 306 3.35 -2.23 -18.33
C GLN A 306 2.97 -3.35 -17.36
N LEU A 307 1.86 -3.17 -16.64
CA LEU A 307 1.35 -4.13 -15.66
C LEU A 307 -0.16 -4.25 -15.87
N GLU A 308 -0.69 -5.47 -15.80
CA GLU A 308 -2.14 -5.69 -15.83
C GLU A 308 -2.51 -6.82 -14.87
N ALA A 309 -3.51 -6.56 -14.03
CA ALA A 309 -4.13 -7.58 -13.19
C ALA A 309 -5.30 -8.21 -13.93
N PHE A 310 -5.27 -9.53 -14.13
CA PHE A 310 -6.45 -10.27 -14.56
C PHE A 310 -7.49 -10.25 -13.43
N ASP A 311 -7.05 -10.52 -12.20
CA ASP A 311 -7.80 -10.34 -10.95
C ASP A 311 -6.82 -10.20 -9.76
N ARG A 312 -7.31 -10.37 -8.53
CA ARG A 312 -6.49 -10.28 -7.31
C ARG A 312 -5.34 -11.31 -7.29
N ASP A 313 -5.55 -12.48 -7.89
CA ASP A 313 -4.69 -13.65 -7.78
C ASP A 313 -3.83 -13.88 -9.03
N LEU A 314 -4.10 -13.19 -10.14
CA LEU A 314 -3.38 -13.34 -11.40
C LEU A 314 -3.04 -11.99 -12.03
N ALA A 315 -1.77 -11.76 -12.31
CA ALA A 315 -1.30 -10.56 -13.00
C ALA A 315 -0.05 -10.85 -13.84
N ALA A 316 0.20 -9.96 -14.80
CA ALA A 316 1.38 -9.98 -15.65
C ALA A 316 2.03 -8.60 -15.69
N GLY A 317 3.32 -8.59 -16.03
CA GLY A 317 4.11 -7.37 -16.20
C GLY A 317 5.24 -7.55 -17.20
N ILE A 318 5.62 -6.45 -17.85
CA ILE A 318 6.74 -6.41 -18.79
C ILE A 318 7.47 -5.06 -18.68
N THR A 319 8.79 -5.04 -18.86
CA THR A 319 9.63 -3.83 -18.93
C THR A 319 10.80 -4.03 -19.86
N ALA A 320 11.32 -2.95 -20.44
CA ALA A 320 12.57 -2.96 -21.21
C ALA A 320 13.83 -2.97 -20.31
N GLY A 321 13.66 -3.04 -18.99
CA GLY A 321 14.75 -2.88 -18.01
C GLY A 321 15.07 -1.41 -17.71
N ALA A 322 15.90 -1.17 -16.70
CA ALA A 322 16.28 0.18 -16.25
C ALA A 322 17.61 0.67 -16.84
N ARG A 323 18.43 -0.24 -17.38
CA ARG A 323 19.77 0.04 -17.91
C ARG A 323 19.91 -0.47 -19.34
N LYS A 324 20.97 -0.02 -20.02
CA LYS A 324 21.29 -0.55 -21.37
C LYS A 324 21.92 -1.95 -21.25
N LYS A 325 21.60 -2.82 -22.21
CA LYS A 325 22.29 -4.12 -22.39
C LYS A 325 23.80 -3.93 -22.36
N SER A 326 24.48 -4.75 -21.57
CA SER A 326 25.95 -4.72 -21.39
C SER A 326 26.70 -5.35 -22.57
N TYR A 327 25.97 -6.04 -23.45
CA TYR A 327 26.45 -6.69 -24.66
C TYR A 327 25.88 -6.00 -25.92
N ALA A 328 26.47 -6.30 -27.09
CA ALA A 328 26.05 -5.69 -28.34
C ALA A 328 24.71 -6.28 -28.81
N ALA A 329 23.61 -5.57 -28.51
CA ALA A 329 22.26 -5.84 -28.98
C ALA A 329 21.65 -4.54 -29.54
N THR A 330 20.79 -4.65 -30.55
CA THR A 330 20.22 -3.50 -31.27
C THR A 330 18.73 -3.67 -31.45
N ASP A 331 18.04 -4.11 -30.40
CA ASP A 331 16.64 -4.47 -30.51
C ASP A 331 15.82 -3.76 -29.41
N PRO A 332 14.55 -3.40 -29.69
CA PRO A 332 13.60 -2.94 -28.67
C PRO A 332 13.33 -4.07 -27.65
N ASN A 333 12.34 -3.91 -26.77
CA ASN A 333 11.99 -5.02 -25.91
C ASN A 333 11.44 -6.18 -26.78
N GLU A 334 12.03 -7.38 -26.65
CA GLU A 334 11.74 -8.55 -27.49
C GLU A 334 10.87 -9.60 -26.76
N ASP A 335 10.52 -9.35 -25.49
CA ASP A 335 9.69 -10.26 -24.69
C ASP A 335 8.22 -10.18 -25.10
N ALA A 336 7.49 -11.28 -24.91
CA ALA A 336 6.04 -11.32 -25.07
C ALA A 336 5.38 -12.11 -23.94
N VAL A 337 4.19 -11.66 -23.55
CA VAL A 337 3.36 -12.32 -22.53
C VAL A 337 1.94 -12.51 -23.05
N ARG A 338 1.36 -13.67 -22.78
CA ARG A 338 -0.08 -13.92 -22.92
C ARG A 338 -0.64 -14.58 -21.68
N VAL A 339 -1.75 -14.05 -21.18
CA VAL A 339 -2.50 -14.65 -20.07
C VAL A 339 -4.00 -14.60 -20.38
N PHE A 340 -4.65 -15.76 -20.37
CA PHE A 340 -6.09 -15.85 -20.63
C PHE A 340 -6.71 -17.04 -19.91
N ARG A 341 -8.05 -17.08 -19.90
CA ARG A 341 -8.83 -18.20 -19.37
C ARG A 341 -9.67 -18.83 -20.47
N ALA A 342 -9.51 -20.13 -20.68
CA ALA A 342 -10.27 -20.93 -21.64
C ALA A 342 -10.82 -22.18 -20.94
N ASP A 343 -12.14 -22.39 -21.02
CA ASP A 343 -12.82 -23.58 -20.48
C ASP A 343 -12.46 -23.93 -19.01
N GLY A 344 -12.28 -22.91 -18.17
CA GLY A 344 -11.93 -23.09 -16.75
C GLY A 344 -10.45 -23.44 -16.50
N ALA A 345 -9.62 -23.45 -17.54
CA ALA A 345 -8.17 -23.42 -17.44
C ALA A 345 -7.65 -21.98 -17.47
N THR A 346 -6.58 -21.70 -16.72
CA THR A 346 -5.78 -20.49 -16.87
C THR A 346 -4.54 -20.85 -17.68
N VAL A 347 -4.29 -20.12 -18.78
CA VAL A 347 -3.12 -20.31 -19.64
C VAL A 347 -2.20 -19.13 -19.46
N ILE A 348 -0.91 -19.42 -19.25
CA ILE A 348 0.15 -18.42 -19.05
C ILE A 348 1.28 -18.74 -20.02
N LEU A 349 1.69 -17.75 -20.80
CA LEU A 349 2.82 -17.79 -21.72
C LEU A 349 3.75 -16.62 -21.43
N VAL A 350 5.05 -16.91 -21.25
CA VAL A 350 6.11 -15.91 -21.24
C VAL A 350 7.19 -16.36 -22.21
N ALA A 351 7.57 -15.49 -23.13
CA ALA A 351 8.51 -15.76 -24.19
C ALA A 351 9.56 -14.64 -24.23
N ASP A 352 10.83 -15.02 -24.26
CA ASP A 352 11.97 -14.11 -24.32
C ASP A 352 12.60 -14.18 -25.72
N GLY A 353 12.51 -13.06 -26.44
CA GLY A 353 12.97 -12.95 -27.81
C GLY A 353 14.46 -12.68 -27.92
N HIS A 354 15.08 -13.23 -28.96
CA HIS A 354 16.48 -12.95 -29.27
C HIS A 354 16.69 -12.70 -30.76
N ASN A 355 17.47 -11.67 -31.08
CA ASN A 355 17.91 -11.35 -32.45
C ASN A 355 16.73 -11.00 -33.39
N GLY A 356 15.71 -10.34 -32.86
CA GLY A 356 14.54 -9.81 -33.55
C GLY A 356 13.27 -9.90 -32.68
N GLU A 357 12.47 -8.84 -32.71
CA GLU A 357 11.27 -8.61 -31.87
C GLU A 357 10.07 -9.55 -32.13
N SER A 358 10.10 -10.34 -33.21
CA SER A 358 8.89 -11.03 -33.69
C SER A 358 8.73 -12.47 -33.23
N SER A 359 9.80 -13.17 -32.85
CA SER A 359 9.76 -14.60 -32.50
C SER A 359 8.88 -14.88 -31.28
N ALA A 360 9.05 -14.10 -30.21
CA ALA A 360 8.34 -14.24 -28.95
C ALA A 360 6.83 -14.03 -29.15
N ARG A 361 6.45 -12.90 -29.77
CA ARG A 361 5.06 -12.60 -30.12
C ARG A 361 4.42 -13.70 -30.97
N VAL A 362 5.10 -14.15 -32.03
CA VAL A 362 4.58 -15.22 -32.90
C VAL A 362 4.38 -16.53 -32.13
N ALA A 363 5.34 -16.92 -31.28
CA ALA A 363 5.20 -18.14 -30.49
C ALA A 363 4.00 -18.05 -29.53
N CYS A 364 3.89 -16.95 -28.82
CA CYS A 364 2.77 -16.64 -27.93
C CYS A 364 1.42 -16.68 -28.65
N ASP A 365 1.28 -15.99 -29.78
CA ASP A 365 0.02 -15.90 -30.52
C ASP A 365 -0.43 -17.25 -31.10
N VAL A 366 0.52 -18.04 -31.62
CA VAL A 366 0.23 -19.37 -32.17
C VAL A 366 -0.27 -20.32 -31.08
N ILE A 367 0.42 -20.34 -29.94
CA ILE A 367 0.04 -21.20 -28.82
C ILE A 367 -1.27 -20.74 -28.18
N ALA A 368 -1.44 -19.43 -27.99
CA ALA A 368 -2.67 -18.87 -27.46
C ALA A 368 -3.87 -19.27 -28.34
N SER A 369 -3.78 -19.06 -29.64
CA SER A 369 -4.84 -19.44 -30.58
C SER A 369 -5.20 -20.94 -30.50
N LEU A 370 -4.20 -21.82 -30.40
CA LEU A 370 -4.43 -23.26 -30.29
C LEU A 370 -5.03 -23.68 -28.95
N LEU A 371 -4.60 -23.05 -27.85
CA LEU A 371 -5.08 -23.38 -26.50
C LEU A 371 -6.40 -22.69 -26.13
N GLU A 372 -6.78 -21.63 -26.83
CA GLU A 372 -8.14 -21.08 -26.81
C GLU A 372 -9.13 -22.05 -27.47
N GLU A 373 -8.71 -22.75 -28.53
CA GLU A 373 -9.53 -23.76 -29.22
C GLU A 373 -9.55 -25.12 -28.48
N ASP A 374 -8.38 -25.57 -28.01
CA ASP A 374 -8.23 -26.84 -27.29
C ASP A 374 -7.13 -26.75 -26.21
N GLN A 375 -7.55 -26.39 -25.00
CA GLN A 375 -6.68 -26.37 -23.83
C GLN A 375 -6.06 -27.74 -23.52
N HIS A 376 -6.62 -28.86 -24.00
CA HIS A 376 -6.11 -30.21 -23.74
C HIS A 376 -4.94 -30.60 -24.63
N ALA A 377 -4.55 -29.76 -25.60
CA ALA A 377 -3.40 -29.95 -26.48
C ALA A 377 -2.02 -29.95 -25.76
N VAL A 378 -1.99 -29.99 -24.43
CA VAL A 378 -0.79 -30.09 -23.58
C VAL A 378 -0.85 -31.26 -22.58
N ASP A 379 -1.95 -32.02 -22.56
CA ASP A 379 -2.23 -33.00 -21.50
C ASP A 379 -1.26 -34.19 -21.54
N THR A 380 -0.83 -34.61 -22.72
CA THR A 380 0.21 -35.63 -22.88
C THR A 380 1.52 -35.02 -23.37
N GLU A 381 2.62 -35.76 -23.18
CA GLU A 381 3.93 -35.38 -23.74
C GLU A 381 3.87 -35.31 -25.28
N ALA A 382 3.10 -36.21 -25.92
CA ALA A 382 2.94 -36.22 -27.36
C ALA A 382 2.23 -34.95 -27.87
N ASP A 383 1.14 -34.54 -27.20
CA ASP A 383 0.39 -33.34 -27.58
C ASP A 383 1.25 -32.08 -27.39
N LEU A 384 1.97 -31.98 -26.26
CA LEU A 384 2.89 -30.89 -26.00
C LEU A 384 4.02 -30.79 -27.04
N VAL A 385 4.63 -31.93 -27.40
CA VAL A 385 5.68 -31.96 -28.43
C VAL A 385 5.12 -31.58 -29.80
N GLU A 386 3.91 -32.02 -30.14
CA GLU A 386 3.24 -31.63 -31.38
C GLU A 386 2.98 -30.12 -31.42
N LEU A 387 2.43 -29.55 -30.34
CA LEU A 387 2.19 -28.12 -30.18
C LEU A 387 3.49 -27.31 -30.36
N LEU A 388 4.55 -27.66 -29.64
CA LEU A 388 5.83 -26.95 -29.69
C LEU A 388 6.54 -27.14 -31.04
N THR A 389 6.42 -28.30 -31.68
CA THR A 389 6.97 -28.53 -33.02
C THR A 389 6.26 -27.69 -34.08
N GLY A 390 4.93 -27.63 -34.01
CA GLY A 390 4.11 -26.77 -34.87
C GLY A 390 4.47 -25.30 -34.67
N THR A 391 4.57 -24.86 -33.42
CA THR A 391 4.97 -23.50 -33.05
C THR A 391 6.37 -23.17 -33.55
N ASN A 392 7.36 -24.08 -33.40
CA ASN A 392 8.70 -23.89 -33.94
C ASN A 392 8.68 -23.68 -35.47
N GLY A 393 7.87 -24.46 -36.18
CA GLY A 393 7.69 -24.30 -37.63
C GLY A 393 7.05 -22.95 -38.01
N ALA A 394 6.08 -22.49 -37.22
CA ALA A 394 5.41 -21.21 -37.41
C ALA A 394 6.35 -20.03 -37.17
N VAL A 395 7.10 -20.03 -36.05
CA VAL A 395 8.13 -19.02 -35.73
C VAL A 395 9.14 -18.93 -36.89
N ARG A 396 9.72 -20.06 -37.31
CA ARG A 396 10.69 -20.08 -38.42
C ARG A 396 10.14 -19.53 -39.72
N SER A 397 8.89 -19.82 -40.02
CA SER A 397 8.24 -19.36 -41.25
C SER A 397 7.96 -17.86 -41.18
N ALA A 398 7.47 -17.37 -40.05
CA ALA A 398 7.15 -15.97 -39.82
C ALA A 398 8.42 -15.09 -39.80
N THR A 399 9.43 -15.46 -39.02
CA THR A 399 10.67 -14.67 -38.91
C THR A 399 11.45 -14.66 -40.22
N ALA A 400 11.46 -15.76 -40.98
CA ALA A 400 12.00 -15.76 -42.34
C ALA A 400 11.24 -14.83 -43.30
N ALA A 401 9.92 -14.78 -43.21
CA ALA A 401 9.09 -13.88 -44.03
C ALA A 401 9.31 -12.39 -43.68
N LEU A 402 9.64 -12.11 -42.41
CA LEU A 402 9.98 -10.78 -41.91
C LEU A 402 11.45 -10.38 -42.15
N GLY A 403 12.26 -11.27 -42.73
CA GLY A 403 13.69 -11.01 -42.98
C GLY A 403 14.57 -11.10 -41.73
N GLN A 404 14.08 -11.74 -40.67
CA GLN A 404 14.76 -11.98 -39.39
C GLN A 404 15.02 -13.48 -39.14
N PRO A 405 15.67 -14.23 -40.07
CA PRO A 405 15.77 -15.69 -39.95
C PRO A 405 16.58 -16.20 -38.75
N GLU A 406 17.32 -15.31 -38.07
CA GLU A 406 18.07 -15.60 -36.85
C GLU A 406 17.25 -15.34 -35.57
N SER A 407 16.08 -14.70 -35.68
CA SER A 407 15.19 -14.41 -34.54
C SER A 407 14.63 -15.70 -33.96
N ARG A 408 14.78 -15.85 -32.66
CA ARG A 408 14.46 -17.05 -31.86
C ARG A 408 13.79 -16.62 -30.56
N THR A 409 13.17 -17.55 -29.86
CA THR A 409 12.56 -17.25 -28.57
C THR A 409 12.66 -18.42 -27.60
N THR A 410 12.86 -18.12 -26.33
CA THR A 410 12.49 -19.04 -25.26
C THR A 410 10.97 -19.16 -25.19
N LEU A 411 10.48 -20.11 -24.40
CA LEU A 411 9.08 -20.18 -24.03
C LEU A 411 8.93 -20.91 -22.70
N VAL A 412 8.25 -20.29 -21.75
CA VAL A 412 7.64 -20.98 -20.62
C VAL A 412 6.12 -20.92 -20.73
N LEU A 413 5.49 -22.07 -20.48
CA LEU A 413 4.06 -22.31 -20.62
C LEU A 413 3.55 -22.96 -19.33
N ALA A 414 2.41 -22.48 -18.83
CA ALA A 414 1.64 -23.16 -17.80
C ALA A 414 0.15 -23.19 -18.14
N VAL A 415 -0.48 -24.36 -18.01
CA VAL A 415 -1.93 -24.55 -18.08
C VAL A 415 -2.41 -25.05 -16.72
N VAL A 416 -3.17 -24.20 -16.03
CA VAL A 416 -3.62 -24.43 -14.66
C VAL A 416 -5.11 -24.78 -14.64
N ARG A 417 -5.45 -25.95 -14.12
CA ARG A 417 -6.83 -26.44 -13.98
C ARG A 417 -7.11 -26.83 -12.53
N GLY A 418 -7.88 -26.00 -11.83
CA GLY A 418 -7.99 -26.12 -10.37
C GLY A 418 -6.62 -25.92 -9.72
N SER A 419 -6.14 -26.92 -8.98
CA SER A 419 -4.77 -26.91 -8.42
C SER A 419 -3.73 -27.61 -9.30
N ARG A 420 -4.11 -28.24 -10.43
CA ARG A 420 -3.16 -28.96 -11.29
C ARG A 420 -2.49 -28.00 -12.26
N VAL A 421 -1.15 -27.99 -12.27
CA VAL A 421 -0.33 -27.17 -13.16
C VAL A 421 0.39 -28.10 -14.15
N ARG A 422 0.02 -28.02 -15.43
CA ARG A 422 0.80 -28.61 -16.52
C ARG A 422 1.76 -27.54 -17.02
N TRP A 423 3.06 -27.80 -16.98
CA TRP A 423 4.07 -26.79 -17.34
C TRP A 423 5.07 -27.32 -18.37
N ALA A 424 5.64 -26.40 -19.15
CA ALA A 424 6.73 -26.65 -20.07
C ALA A 424 7.69 -25.44 -20.09
N SER A 425 8.99 -25.71 -20.23
CA SER A 425 10.05 -24.71 -20.34
C SER A 425 11.02 -25.10 -21.44
N MET A 426 11.22 -24.19 -22.38
CA MET A 426 12.18 -24.30 -23.47
C MET A 426 13.04 -23.04 -23.50
N GLY A 427 14.32 -23.19 -23.20
CA GLY A 427 15.24 -22.06 -23.03
C GLY A 427 15.74 -21.96 -21.60
N ASP A 428 16.05 -20.74 -21.18
CA ASP A 428 16.58 -20.34 -19.87
C ASP A 428 15.59 -19.57 -18.99
N SER A 429 14.44 -19.18 -19.55
CA SER A 429 13.33 -18.59 -18.81
C SER A 429 12.83 -19.49 -17.67
N LEU A 430 12.24 -18.82 -16.67
CA LEU A 430 12.02 -19.35 -15.34
C LEU A 430 10.57 -19.79 -15.12
N VAL A 431 10.41 -20.90 -14.39
CA VAL A 431 9.15 -21.29 -13.76
C VAL A 431 9.42 -21.65 -12.30
N LEU A 432 8.75 -20.98 -11.36
CA LEU A 432 8.85 -21.22 -9.93
C LEU A 432 7.50 -21.65 -9.36
N LEU A 433 7.53 -22.69 -8.53
CA LEU A 433 6.44 -23.07 -7.64
C LEU A 433 6.83 -22.71 -6.20
N VAL A 434 5.98 -21.97 -5.52
CA VAL A 434 6.21 -21.48 -4.16
C VAL A 434 5.17 -22.09 -3.24
N GLU A 435 5.62 -22.81 -2.23
CA GLU A 435 4.79 -23.37 -1.17
C GLU A 435 4.37 -22.29 -0.16
N PRO A 436 3.24 -22.46 0.55
CA PRO A 436 2.79 -21.49 1.56
C PRO A 436 3.77 -21.29 2.72
N ASP A 437 4.69 -22.24 2.94
CA ASP A 437 5.75 -22.15 3.94
C ASP A 437 7.00 -21.39 3.45
N GLY A 438 6.94 -20.83 2.23
CA GLY A 438 8.04 -20.10 1.60
C GLY A 438 9.02 -21.00 0.83
N THR A 439 8.85 -22.32 0.82
CA THR A 439 9.71 -23.20 0.01
C THR A 439 9.54 -22.89 -1.47
N VAL A 440 10.64 -22.58 -2.17
CA VAL A 440 10.62 -22.28 -3.61
C VAL A 440 11.27 -23.42 -4.40
N GLN A 441 10.54 -23.94 -5.38
CA GLN A 441 11.01 -24.95 -6.34
C GLN A 441 11.11 -24.34 -7.73
N ARG A 442 12.31 -24.37 -8.33
CA ARG A 442 12.49 -24.10 -9.77
C ARG A 442 12.10 -25.33 -10.58
N LEU A 443 11.20 -25.13 -11.53
CA LEU A 443 10.78 -26.13 -12.49
C LEU A 443 11.57 -25.97 -13.79
N GLY A 444 12.10 -27.09 -14.30
CA GLY A 444 12.94 -27.12 -15.50
C GLY A 444 14.39 -26.70 -15.25
N THR A 445 15.26 -27.03 -16.20
CA THR A 445 16.68 -26.66 -16.20
C THR A 445 16.94 -25.66 -17.32
N PRO A 446 17.60 -24.52 -17.05
CA PRO A 446 17.92 -23.57 -18.11
C PRO A 446 18.83 -24.22 -19.16
N ARG A 447 18.45 -24.06 -20.43
CA ARG A 447 19.14 -24.62 -21.59
C ARG A 447 19.21 -23.58 -22.70
N HIS A 448 20.36 -23.48 -23.34
CA HIS A 448 20.53 -22.65 -24.52
C HIS A 448 19.99 -23.38 -25.78
N ARG A 449 18.67 -23.53 -25.87
CA ARG A 449 17.94 -24.22 -26.95
C ARG A 449 16.56 -23.56 -27.12
N PHE A 450 16.35 -22.87 -28.23
CA PHE A 450 15.22 -21.96 -28.41
C PHE A 450 14.32 -22.35 -29.59
N LEU A 451 13.05 -21.96 -29.55
CA LEU A 451 12.16 -21.98 -30.72
C LEU A 451 12.70 -21.05 -31.79
N GLY A 452 12.60 -21.45 -33.06
CA GLY A 452 13.25 -20.80 -34.20
C GLY A 452 14.42 -21.62 -34.76
N TRP A 453 15.00 -22.53 -33.99
CA TRP A 453 16.04 -23.43 -34.51
C TRP A 453 15.50 -24.53 -35.42
N PRO A 454 16.32 -25.03 -36.37
CA PRO A 454 15.94 -26.18 -37.21
C PRO A 454 15.88 -27.45 -36.36
N MET A 455 14.70 -27.71 -35.80
CA MET A 455 14.41 -28.82 -34.90
C MET A 455 13.24 -29.63 -35.46
N ASP A 456 13.36 -30.96 -35.42
CA ASP A 456 12.20 -31.84 -35.56
C ASP A 456 11.54 -32.15 -34.20
N ALA A 457 10.52 -33.02 -34.17
CA ALA A 457 9.83 -33.37 -32.93
C ALA A 457 10.74 -34.08 -31.91
N HIS A 458 11.73 -34.85 -32.36
CA HIS A 458 12.67 -35.52 -31.47
C HIS A 458 13.62 -34.51 -30.83
N ASP A 459 14.09 -33.56 -31.63
CA ASP A 459 14.87 -32.42 -31.17
C ASP A 459 14.11 -31.58 -30.14
N VAL A 460 12.83 -31.26 -30.40
CA VAL A 460 11.98 -30.47 -29.47
C VAL A 460 11.84 -31.20 -28.15
N LEU A 461 11.45 -32.48 -28.17
CA LEU A 461 11.32 -33.31 -26.96
C LEU A 461 12.62 -33.39 -26.16
N ALA A 462 13.77 -33.49 -26.81
CA ALA A 462 15.07 -33.54 -26.14
C ALA A 462 15.46 -32.19 -25.50
N ALA A 463 14.86 -31.08 -25.94
CA ALA A 463 15.21 -29.73 -25.52
C ALA A 463 14.25 -29.17 -24.47
N VAL A 464 12.95 -29.48 -24.54
CA VAL A 464 11.94 -28.99 -23.61
C VAL A 464 11.95 -29.78 -22.30
N ASP A 465 11.92 -29.09 -21.17
CA ASP A 465 11.56 -29.68 -19.88
C ASP A 465 10.07 -29.47 -19.65
N HIS A 466 9.38 -30.48 -19.13
CA HIS A 466 7.95 -30.40 -18.86
C HIS A 466 7.56 -31.29 -17.69
N GLY A 467 6.43 -31.00 -17.08
CA GLY A 467 5.97 -31.75 -15.92
C GLY A 467 4.56 -31.40 -15.52
N GLU A 468 4.18 -31.97 -14.39
CA GLU A 468 2.91 -31.68 -13.75
C GLU A 468 3.12 -31.53 -12.26
N GLU A 469 2.64 -30.43 -11.73
CA GLU A 469 2.73 -30.10 -10.31
C GLU A 469 1.35 -29.76 -9.74
N THR A 470 1.29 -29.66 -8.41
CA THR A 470 0.13 -29.14 -7.70
C THR A 470 0.44 -27.74 -7.19
N LEU A 471 -0.35 -26.75 -7.58
CA LEU A 471 -0.34 -25.41 -7.00
C LEU A 471 -1.15 -25.43 -5.68
N PRO A 472 -0.48 -25.37 -4.52
CA PRO A 472 -1.14 -25.41 -3.22
C PRO A 472 -1.99 -24.16 -2.99
N ALA A 473 -2.98 -24.26 -2.09
CA ALA A 473 -3.72 -23.08 -1.62
C ALA A 473 -2.75 -22.09 -0.99
N ASP A 474 -2.86 -20.80 -1.32
CA ASP A 474 -1.97 -19.72 -0.89
C ASP A 474 -0.51 -19.81 -1.35
N GLY A 475 -0.12 -20.85 -2.10
CA GLY A 475 1.15 -20.87 -2.81
C GLY A 475 1.11 -20.04 -4.09
N TRP A 476 2.26 -19.93 -4.76
CA TRP A 476 2.40 -19.12 -5.96
C TRP A 476 3.04 -19.90 -7.10
N LEU A 477 2.58 -19.62 -8.31
CA LEU A 477 3.22 -19.99 -9.56
C LEU A 477 3.75 -18.71 -10.21
N VAL A 478 5.06 -18.64 -10.46
CA VAL A 478 5.71 -17.48 -11.10
C VAL A 478 6.41 -17.93 -12.37
N LEU A 479 6.11 -17.28 -13.50
CA LEU A 479 6.79 -17.49 -14.78
C LEU A 479 7.49 -16.19 -15.17
N ALA A 480 8.75 -16.25 -15.58
CA ALA A 480 9.51 -15.04 -15.92
C ALA A 480 10.54 -15.27 -17.04
N SER A 481 10.91 -14.22 -17.77
CA SER A 481 12.08 -14.21 -18.66
C SER A 481 13.40 -14.23 -17.86
N ASP A 482 14.52 -14.43 -18.53
CA ASP A 482 15.83 -14.51 -17.86
C ASP A 482 16.27 -13.17 -17.27
N GLY A 483 15.71 -12.05 -17.75
CA GLY A 483 15.96 -10.71 -17.21
C GLY A 483 15.47 -10.51 -15.77
N LEU A 484 14.70 -11.44 -15.19
CA LEU A 484 14.54 -11.51 -13.74
C LEU A 484 15.76 -12.19 -13.09
N THR A 485 16.14 -13.37 -13.57
CA THR A 485 17.17 -14.21 -12.92
C THR A 485 18.60 -13.71 -13.10
N ASP A 486 18.86 -12.96 -14.16
CA ASP A 486 20.20 -12.43 -14.46
C ASP A 486 20.56 -11.20 -13.62
N PHE A 487 19.55 -10.57 -13.01
CA PHE A 487 19.71 -9.32 -12.26
C PHE A 487 19.20 -9.41 -10.82
N VAL A 488 18.82 -10.60 -10.37
CA VAL A 488 18.49 -10.88 -8.97
C VAL A 488 19.43 -11.96 -8.45
N ASP A 489 20.12 -11.69 -7.35
CA ASP A 489 21.13 -12.60 -6.78
C ASP A 489 20.52 -13.97 -6.36
N ASP A 490 19.35 -13.96 -5.72
CA ASP A 490 18.55 -15.16 -5.44
C ASP A 490 17.07 -14.93 -5.83
N PRO A 491 16.63 -15.44 -7.00
CA PRO A 491 15.23 -15.34 -7.42
C PRO A 491 14.23 -15.97 -6.43
N ALA A 492 14.65 -16.98 -5.66
CA ALA A 492 13.78 -17.58 -4.65
C ALA A 492 13.55 -16.63 -3.47
N GLU A 493 14.58 -15.89 -3.06
CA GLU A 493 14.48 -14.85 -2.04
C GLU A 493 13.61 -13.69 -2.49
N ALA A 494 13.81 -13.19 -3.72
CA ALA A 494 12.98 -12.11 -4.26
C ALA A 494 11.49 -12.48 -4.34
N VAL A 495 11.17 -13.72 -4.71
CA VAL A 495 9.77 -14.19 -4.71
C VAL A 495 9.21 -14.38 -3.31
N ARG A 496 9.98 -14.88 -2.34
CA ARG A 496 9.55 -14.96 -0.93
C ARG A 496 9.23 -13.58 -0.37
N ALA A 497 10.10 -12.60 -0.62
CA ALA A 497 9.88 -11.22 -0.24
C ALA A 497 8.61 -10.65 -0.89
N ALA A 498 8.49 -10.76 -2.22
CA ALA A 498 7.37 -10.21 -2.97
C ALA A 498 6.01 -10.81 -2.58
N THR A 499 5.99 -12.10 -2.23
CA THR A 499 4.77 -12.80 -1.79
C THR A 499 4.43 -12.60 -0.33
N ARG A 500 5.35 -11.99 0.45
CA ARG A 500 5.23 -11.69 1.89
C ARG A 500 4.90 -12.91 2.75
N LEU A 501 5.23 -14.12 2.30
CA LEU A 501 4.85 -15.36 2.98
C LEU A 501 5.43 -15.44 4.39
N GLU A 502 6.67 -14.98 4.60
CA GLU A 502 7.32 -14.92 5.91
C GLU A 502 6.55 -13.99 6.86
N LEU A 503 6.22 -12.76 6.42
CA LEU A 503 5.38 -11.85 7.20
C LEU A 503 4.03 -12.48 7.58
N LEU A 504 3.36 -13.12 6.61
CA LEU A 504 2.05 -13.73 6.82
C LEU A 504 2.10 -14.91 7.81
N ALA A 505 3.23 -15.62 7.89
CA ALA A 505 3.43 -16.72 8.83
C ALA A 505 3.48 -16.25 10.30
N HIS A 506 3.83 -14.99 10.55
CA HIS A 506 3.91 -14.40 11.89
C HIS A 506 2.64 -13.67 12.34
N VAL A 507 1.63 -13.55 11.47
CA VAL A 507 0.37 -12.87 11.79
C VAL A 507 -0.67 -13.93 12.09
N ASP A 508 -1.13 -14.02 13.34
CA ASP A 508 -2.10 -15.03 13.77
C ASP A 508 -3.55 -14.70 13.35
N ASP A 509 -3.89 -13.41 13.31
CA ASP A 509 -5.24 -12.93 12.97
C ASP A 509 -5.52 -13.09 11.46
N GLU A 510 -6.57 -13.85 11.12
CA GLU A 510 -6.88 -14.19 9.72
C GLU A 510 -7.31 -12.97 8.89
N ASP A 511 -8.03 -12.01 9.48
CA ASP A 511 -8.47 -10.81 8.77
C ASP A 511 -7.27 -9.92 8.46
N LEU A 512 -6.37 -9.75 9.43
CA LEU A 512 -5.11 -9.03 9.22
C LEU A 512 -4.22 -9.75 8.20
N ARG A 513 -4.13 -11.08 8.28
CA ARG A 513 -3.40 -11.88 7.29
C ARG A 513 -3.97 -11.66 5.89
N GLU A 514 -5.29 -11.69 5.72
CA GLU A 514 -5.94 -11.41 4.43
C GLU A 514 -5.74 -9.97 3.94
N ALA A 515 -5.65 -9.00 4.85
CA ALA A 515 -5.35 -7.60 4.52
C ALA A 515 -3.89 -7.41 4.07
N LEU A 516 -2.96 -8.18 4.65
CA LEU A 516 -1.54 -8.15 4.31
C LEU A 516 -1.19 -8.96 3.05
N ARG A 517 -2.05 -9.90 2.65
CA ARG A 517 -1.80 -10.74 1.47
C ARG A 517 -1.65 -9.87 0.22
N PRO A 518 -0.48 -9.91 -0.46
CA PRO A 518 -0.25 -9.10 -1.64
C PRO A 518 -1.16 -9.54 -2.78
N THR A 519 -1.60 -8.56 -3.57
CA THR A 519 -2.25 -8.83 -4.87
C THR A 519 -1.20 -9.29 -5.88
N ALA A 520 -1.57 -10.14 -6.84
CA ALA A 520 -0.63 -10.63 -7.85
C ALA A 520 0.09 -9.50 -8.62
N ILE A 521 -0.59 -8.38 -8.89
CA ILE A 521 0.03 -7.22 -9.56
C ILE A 521 1.14 -6.59 -8.72
N ARG A 522 1.02 -6.61 -7.38
CA ARG A 522 2.08 -6.14 -6.47
C ARG A 522 3.27 -7.09 -6.48
N VAL A 523 3.03 -8.40 -6.46
CA VAL A 523 4.09 -9.40 -6.58
C VAL A 523 4.87 -9.23 -7.89
N VAL A 524 4.17 -9.06 -9.01
CA VAL A 524 4.79 -8.80 -10.31
C VAL A 524 5.60 -7.50 -10.31
N ASP A 525 5.04 -6.43 -9.76
CA ASP A 525 5.70 -5.12 -9.72
C ASP A 525 6.99 -5.17 -8.87
N GLU A 526 6.92 -5.76 -7.68
CA GLU A 526 8.07 -5.91 -6.77
C GLU A 526 9.17 -6.79 -7.38
N LEU A 527 8.83 -7.82 -8.16
CA LEU A 527 9.83 -8.63 -8.89
C LEU A 527 10.51 -7.87 -10.02
N ILE A 528 9.76 -7.02 -10.74
CA ILE A 528 10.33 -6.14 -11.77
C ILE A 528 11.24 -5.09 -11.12
N ASP A 529 10.82 -4.51 -9.99
CA ASP A 529 11.63 -3.55 -9.23
C ASP A 529 12.93 -4.20 -8.73
N ALA A 530 12.87 -5.43 -8.18
CA ALA A 530 14.05 -6.18 -7.75
C ALA A 530 15.06 -6.38 -8.89
N ALA A 531 14.61 -6.76 -10.09
CA ALA A 531 15.48 -6.87 -11.26
C ALA A 531 16.07 -5.50 -11.68
N CYS A 532 15.25 -4.45 -11.70
CA CYS A 532 15.68 -3.11 -12.08
C CYS A 532 16.73 -2.53 -11.11
N ASP A 533 16.55 -2.75 -9.82
CA ASP A 533 17.46 -2.33 -8.76
C ASP A 533 18.79 -3.09 -8.82
N GLY A 534 18.73 -4.39 -9.12
CA GLY A 534 19.90 -5.21 -9.48
C GLY A 534 20.57 -4.79 -10.80
N GLY A 535 19.98 -3.83 -11.51
CA GLY A 535 20.56 -3.17 -12.67
C GLY A 535 20.17 -3.79 -14.00
N ALA A 536 18.96 -4.37 -14.10
CA ALA A 536 18.39 -4.93 -15.32
C ALA A 536 18.74 -4.12 -16.56
N GLY A 537 19.69 -4.68 -17.32
CA GLY A 537 20.06 -4.23 -18.65
C GLY A 537 19.23 -4.90 -19.74
N ASP A 538 18.42 -5.91 -19.37
CA ASP A 538 17.60 -6.72 -20.27
C ASP A 538 16.11 -6.49 -20.06
N ASN A 539 15.30 -7.09 -20.94
CA ASN A 539 13.85 -7.11 -20.83
C ASN A 539 13.44 -8.03 -19.69
N VAL A 540 12.40 -7.64 -18.97
CA VAL A 540 11.89 -8.42 -17.85
C VAL A 540 10.40 -8.60 -18.04
N ALA A 541 9.97 -9.84 -18.21
CA ALA A 541 8.58 -10.26 -18.27
C ALA A 541 8.29 -11.19 -17.10
N VAL A 542 7.21 -10.95 -16.37
CA VAL A 542 6.84 -11.71 -15.17
C VAL A 542 5.33 -11.93 -15.15
N VAL A 543 4.90 -13.15 -14.80
CA VAL A 543 3.50 -13.48 -14.49
C VAL A 543 3.47 -14.18 -13.14
N ALA A 544 2.56 -13.78 -12.27
CA ALA A 544 2.33 -14.41 -10.97
C ALA A 544 0.87 -14.88 -10.84
N LEU A 545 0.68 -16.10 -10.36
CA LEU A 545 -0.61 -16.71 -10.06
C LEU A 545 -0.62 -17.28 -8.64
N ARG A 546 -1.56 -16.85 -7.80
CA ARG A 546 -1.80 -17.42 -6.48
C ARG A 546 -2.73 -18.63 -6.55
N GLY A 547 -2.38 -19.70 -5.84
CA GLY A 547 -3.19 -20.91 -5.73
C GLY A 547 -4.41 -20.73 -4.85
N THR A 548 -5.57 -21.17 -5.33
CA THR A 548 -6.86 -21.07 -4.60
C THR A 548 -7.30 -22.39 -3.94
N GLY A 549 -6.47 -23.44 -4.04
CA GLY A 549 -6.70 -24.72 -3.36
C GLY A 549 -7.78 -25.62 -3.97
N GLY A 550 -8.15 -25.41 -5.25
CA GLY A 550 -9.16 -26.23 -5.93
C GLY A 550 -10.59 -26.04 -5.40
N GLY A 551 -10.79 -25.17 -4.41
CA GLY A 551 -12.10 -24.60 -4.15
C GLY A 551 -12.53 -23.84 -5.40
N VAL A 552 -13.70 -24.16 -5.92
CA VAL A 552 -14.49 -23.13 -6.60
C VAL A 552 -14.68 -22.06 -5.52
N ARG A 553 -13.77 -21.08 -5.45
CA ARG A 553 -14.22 -19.74 -5.06
C ARG A 553 -15.45 -19.56 -5.93
N PRO A 554 -16.60 -19.18 -5.33
CA PRO A 554 -17.81 -18.98 -6.12
C PRO A 554 -17.33 -18.26 -7.38
N PRO A 555 -17.84 -18.62 -8.58
CA PRO A 555 -17.57 -17.76 -9.72
C PRO A 555 -17.71 -16.36 -9.16
N VAL A 556 -16.81 -15.46 -9.54
CA VAL A 556 -17.22 -14.07 -9.53
C VAL A 556 -18.44 -14.14 -10.45
N LEU A 557 -19.61 -14.41 -9.84
CA LEU A 557 -20.91 -14.09 -10.33
C LEU A 557 -20.57 -12.69 -10.77
N ARG A 558 -20.58 -12.45 -12.08
CA ARG A 558 -20.77 -11.10 -12.56
C ARG A 558 -21.87 -10.59 -11.67
N SER A 559 -21.46 -9.85 -10.64
CA SER A 559 -22.38 -9.33 -9.68
C SER A 559 -23.11 -8.39 -10.61
N MET A 560 -24.39 -8.69 -10.85
CA MET A 560 -25.25 -7.72 -11.47
C MET A 560 -25.24 -6.54 -10.52
N GLU A 561 -24.26 -5.65 -10.70
CA GLU A 561 -24.06 -4.37 -10.02
C GLU A 561 -24.66 -4.34 -8.61
N ALA A 562 -24.34 -5.36 -7.82
CA ALA A 562 -24.69 -5.40 -6.41
C ALA A 562 -23.41 -5.00 -5.70
N PHE A 563 -23.08 -3.72 -5.87
CA PHE A 563 -22.15 -2.91 -5.08
C PHE A 563 -21.38 -3.75 -4.06
N ASP A 564 -20.13 -4.08 -4.40
CA ASP A 564 -19.11 -4.76 -3.58
C ASP A 564 -18.64 -3.85 -2.45
N LEU A 565 -19.63 -3.28 -1.76
CA LEU A 565 -19.47 -2.31 -0.72
C LEU A 565 -19.26 -3.11 0.57
N PRO A 566 -18.17 -2.85 1.32
CA PRO A 566 -18.00 -3.33 2.68
C PRO A 566 -19.31 -3.25 3.48
N LEU A 567 -19.52 -4.11 4.48
CA LEU A 567 -20.74 -4.05 5.33
C LEU A 567 -21.01 -2.62 5.83
N GLN A 568 -19.94 -1.87 6.14
CA GLN A 568 -20.00 -0.46 6.48
C GLN A 568 -20.65 0.41 5.39
N ASP A 569 -20.27 0.23 4.14
CA ASP A 569 -20.81 0.98 3.01
C ASP A 569 -22.23 0.53 2.64
N ARG A 570 -22.57 -0.73 2.88
CA ARG A 570 -23.97 -1.19 2.82
C ARG A 570 -24.84 -0.53 3.89
N ILE A 571 -24.31 -0.39 5.10
CA ILE A 571 -24.99 0.32 6.21
C ILE A 571 -25.11 1.81 5.87
N ARG A 572 -24.03 2.46 5.40
CA ARG A 572 -24.05 3.86 4.95
C ARG A 572 -25.05 4.06 3.82
N GLY A 573 -25.03 3.19 2.80
CA GLY A 573 -25.97 3.21 1.69
C GLY A 573 -27.41 3.02 2.13
N CYS A 574 -27.66 2.14 3.11
CA CYS A 574 -28.99 1.95 3.70
C CYS A 574 -29.47 3.23 4.42
N LEU A 575 -28.63 3.83 5.27
CA LEU A 575 -28.97 5.05 6.00
C LEU A 575 -29.15 6.24 5.07
N LEU A 576 -28.23 6.44 4.11
CA LEU A 576 -28.27 7.54 3.15
C LEU A 576 -29.42 7.38 2.16
N GLY A 577 -29.59 6.19 1.58
CA GLY A 577 -30.69 5.88 0.68
C GLY A 577 -32.05 5.99 1.35
N GLY A 578 -32.15 5.54 2.61
CA GLY A 578 -33.34 5.73 3.45
C GLY A 578 -33.65 7.21 3.66
N ALA A 579 -32.66 8.02 4.03
CA ALA A 579 -32.82 9.47 4.23
C ALA A 579 -33.20 10.20 2.92
N ILE A 580 -32.63 9.80 1.78
CA ILE A 580 -33.00 10.35 0.46
C ILE A 580 -34.45 9.99 0.13
N GLY A 581 -34.85 8.73 0.32
CA GLY A 581 -36.21 8.27 0.08
C GLY A 581 -37.24 8.99 0.96
N ASP A 582 -36.96 9.10 2.25
CA ASP A 582 -37.75 9.85 3.22
C ASP A 582 -37.89 11.33 2.80
N SER A 583 -36.78 11.98 2.47
CA SER A 583 -36.74 13.37 2.00
C SER A 583 -37.58 13.62 0.74
N LEU A 584 -37.57 12.69 -0.23
CA LEU A 584 -38.42 12.76 -1.42
C LEU A 584 -39.91 12.59 -1.07
N GLY A 585 -40.22 11.75 -0.08
CA GLY A 585 -41.58 11.50 0.41
C GLY A 585 -42.15 12.63 1.27
N ALA A 586 -41.32 13.35 2.01
CA ALA A 586 -41.75 14.30 3.06
C ALA A 586 -42.76 15.36 2.58
N GLY A 587 -42.59 15.91 1.38
CA GLY A 587 -43.50 16.95 0.84
C GLY A 587 -44.85 16.43 0.34
N ILE A 588 -45.01 15.11 0.22
CA ILE A 588 -46.14 14.41 -0.38
C ILE A 588 -46.72 13.28 0.47
N GLU A 589 -46.16 13.00 1.65
CA GLU A 589 -46.50 11.85 2.52
C GLU A 589 -47.98 11.73 2.89
N HIS A 590 -48.71 12.85 2.86
CA HIS A 590 -50.15 12.91 3.16
C HIS A 590 -51.02 13.23 1.93
N ASP A 591 -50.42 13.27 0.74
CA ASP A 591 -51.12 13.57 -0.50
C ASP A 591 -51.58 12.29 -1.20
N SER A 592 -52.85 12.26 -1.63
CA SER A 592 -53.30 11.24 -2.58
C SER A 592 -52.58 11.40 -3.93
N LEU A 593 -52.43 10.31 -4.69
CA LEU A 593 -51.85 10.35 -6.05
C LEU A 593 -52.51 11.41 -6.95
N ARG A 594 -53.82 11.63 -6.81
CA ARG A 594 -54.55 12.69 -7.54
C ARG A 594 -54.10 14.09 -7.15
N ARG A 595 -53.75 14.31 -5.87
CA ARG A 595 -53.25 15.59 -5.35
C ARG A 595 -51.80 15.81 -5.75
N ILE A 596 -50.96 14.77 -5.72
CA ILE A 596 -49.58 14.80 -6.22
C ILE A 596 -49.57 15.21 -7.70
N ARG A 597 -50.34 14.52 -8.55
CA ARG A 597 -50.40 14.85 -9.98
C ARG A 597 -50.97 16.23 -10.29
N ARG A 598 -51.84 16.75 -9.41
CA ARG A 598 -52.36 18.12 -9.53
C ARG A 598 -51.29 19.17 -9.20
N ARG A 599 -50.42 18.89 -8.21
CA ARG A 599 -49.35 19.80 -7.76
C ARG A 599 -48.13 19.77 -8.69
N PHE A 600 -47.76 18.60 -9.19
CA PHE A 600 -46.48 18.38 -9.90
C PHE A 600 -46.64 17.96 -11.37
N GLY A 601 -47.88 17.83 -11.86
CA GLY A 601 -48.17 17.42 -13.24
C GLY A 601 -48.47 15.92 -13.36
N PRO A 602 -48.85 15.45 -14.57
CA PRO A 602 -49.30 14.07 -14.79
C PRO A 602 -48.26 13.02 -14.41
N ASP A 603 -46.97 13.36 -14.51
CA ASP A 603 -45.84 12.49 -14.21
C ASP A 603 -45.49 12.44 -12.70
N GLY A 604 -46.14 13.25 -11.87
CA GLY A 604 -45.88 13.28 -10.43
C GLY A 604 -44.62 14.06 -10.04
N LEU A 605 -44.09 13.75 -8.86
CA LEU A 605 -42.92 14.43 -8.28
C LEU A 605 -41.64 13.98 -9.01
N ARG A 606 -40.89 14.93 -9.58
CA ARG A 606 -39.58 14.66 -10.23
C ARG A 606 -38.39 15.30 -9.53
N ASP A 607 -38.64 16.31 -8.70
CA ASP A 607 -37.64 17.07 -7.94
C ASP A 607 -38.04 17.12 -6.47
N PRO A 608 -37.09 17.27 -5.51
CA PRO A 608 -37.41 17.35 -4.09
C PRO A 608 -38.41 18.46 -3.78
N ALA A 609 -39.53 18.10 -3.15
CA ALA A 609 -40.53 19.06 -2.69
C ALA A 609 -40.09 19.73 -1.39
N SER A 610 -40.51 20.98 -1.18
CA SER A 610 -40.30 21.64 0.12
C SER A 610 -41.22 21.06 1.19
N ALA A 611 -40.63 20.76 2.35
CA ALA A 611 -41.31 20.36 3.59
C ALA A 611 -40.61 21.05 4.78
N TYR A 612 -41.36 21.34 5.84
CA TYR A 612 -40.81 21.95 7.08
C TYR A 612 -39.94 23.20 6.86
N GLY A 613 -40.26 24.01 5.84
CA GLY A 613 -39.55 25.26 5.56
C GLY A 613 -38.23 25.14 4.76
N ARG A 614 -37.88 23.96 4.27
CA ARG A 614 -36.70 23.75 3.40
C ARG A 614 -36.98 22.76 2.26
N ALA A 615 -36.14 22.75 1.23
CA ALA A 615 -36.14 21.68 0.23
C ALA A 615 -35.42 20.45 0.82
N SER A 616 -35.79 19.25 0.38
CA SER A 616 -35.16 17.99 0.82
C SER A 616 -35.12 17.82 2.35
N ALA A 617 -36.24 18.08 3.01
CA ALA A 617 -36.36 17.88 4.44
C ALA A 617 -36.64 16.40 4.75
N VAL A 618 -35.83 15.79 5.60
CA VAL A 618 -36.12 14.46 6.19
C VAL A 618 -37.18 14.58 7.29
N THR A 619 -37.92 13.51 7.58
CA THR A 619 -39.02 13.45 8.57
C THR A 619 -38.57 12.86 9.91
N ASP A 620 -39.51 12.60 10.82
CA ASP A 620 -39.29 11.83 12.04
C ASP A 620 -38.76 10.43 11.79
N ASP A 621 -39.05 9.81 10.63
CA ASP A 621 -38.56 8.46 10.31
C ASP A 621 -37.03 8.41 10.23
N THR A 622 -36.40 9.37 9.51
CA THR A 622 -34.92 9.47 9.48
C THR A 622 -34.35 9.86 10.83
N GLN A 623 -35.01 10.78 11.56
CA GLN A 623 -34.55 11.17 12.89
C GLN A 623 -34.53 9.95 13.83
N MET A 624 -35.64 9.24 13.97
CA MET A 624 -35.76 8.07 14.83
C MET A 624 -34.82 6.94 14.40
N THR A 625 -34.58 6.76 13.10
CA THR A 625 -33.59 5.80 12.58
C THR A 625 -32.18 6.11 13.08
N LEU A 626 -31.77 7.38 13.07
CA LEU A 626 -30.44 7.79 13.57
C LEU A 626 -30.34 7.65 15.09
N PHE A 627 -31.39 8.00 15.85
CA PHE A 627 -31.42 7.76 17.29
C PHE A 627 -31.39 6.27 17.64
N THR A 628 -32.01 5.42 16.82
CA THR A 628 -31.95 3.95 16.95
C THR A 628 -30.53 3.44 16.73
N ALA A 629 -29.88 3.87 15.63
CA ALA A 629 -28.52 3.48 15.31
C ALA A 629 -27.54 3.90 16.41
N GLU A 630 -27.63 5.13 16.90
CA GLU A 630 -26.84 5.62 18.03
C GLU A 630 -27.06 4.78 19.30
N ALA A 631 -28.30 4.46 19.65
CA ALA A 631 -28.61 3.68 20.84
C ALA A 631 -27.99 2.27 20.80
N LEU A 632 -28.06 1.62 19.63
CA LEU A 632 -27.46 0.32 19.41
C LEU A 632 -25.94 0.39 19.57
N LEU A 633 -25.29 1.36 18.90
CA LEU A 633 -23.85 1.57 19.04
C LEU A 633 -23.43 1.77 20.51
N ARG A 634 -24.11 2.67 21.24
CA ARG A 634 -23.86 2.93 22.67
C ARG A 634 -24.06 1.69 23.55
N THR A 635 -25.03 0.84 23.22
CA THR A 635 -25.28 -0.42 23.95
C THR A 635 -24.09 -1.37 23.83
N PHE A 636 -23.58 -1.54 22.60
CA PHE A 636 -22.43 -2.41 22.34
C PHE A 636 -21.14 -1.85 22.97
N THR A 637 -20.93 -0.54 22.89
CA THR A 637 -19.77 0.15 23.50
C THR A 637 -19.75 -0.02 25.02
N ARG A 638 -20.86 0.24 25.73
CA ARG A 638 -20.93 0.07 27.19
C ARG A 638 -20.74 -1.38 27.66
N ALA A 639 -21.27 -2.33 26.89
CA ALA A 639 -21.11 -3.75 27.19
C ALA A 639 -19.64 -4.19 27.08
N ALA A 640 -18.92 -3.66 26.09
CA ALA A 640 -17.48 -3.88 25.93
C ALA A 640 -16.65 -3.20 27.02
N GLU A 641 -16.97 -1.96 27.39
CA GLU A 641 -16.17 -1.14 28.34
C GLU A 641 -16.32 -1.56 29.81
N ARG A 642 -17.53 -1.89 30.27
CA ARG A 642 -17.83 -2.06 31.71
C ARG A 642 -18.14 -3.49 32.10
N GLY A 643 -18.13 -4.44 31.16
CA GLY A 643 -18.49 -5.84 31.38
C GLY A 643 -19.94 -6.06 31.84
N ILE A 644 -20.78 -5.01 31.79
CA ILE A 644 -22.21 -5.06 32.10
C ILE A 644 -22.93 -5.00 30.76
N PRO A 645 -23.63 -6.07 30.33
CA PRO A 645 -24.43 -6.03 29.12
C PRO A 645 -25.43 -4.88 29.23
N GLY A 646 -25.26 -3.85 28.40
CA GLY A 646 -26.25 -2.80 28.28
C GLY A 646 -27.57 -3.43 27.80
N ASP A 647 -28.69 -3.11 28.44
CA ASP A 647 -29.99 -3.53 27.92
C ASP A 647 -30.30 -2.68 26.67
N PRO A 648 -30.30 -3.25 25.46
CA PRO A 648 -30.58 -2.50 24.23
C PRO A 648 -31.96 -1.84 24.28
N VAL A 649 -32.92 -2.41 25.00
CA VAL A 649 -34.26 -1.85 25.14
C VAL A 649 -34.23 -0.57 25.98
N LEU A 650 -33.46 -0.55 27.07
CA LEU A 650 -33.31 0.65 27.90
C LEU A 650 -32.56 1.76 27.16
N GLN A 651 -31.52 1.41 26.39
CA GLN A 651 -30.76 2.38 25.61
C GLN A 651 -31.58 2.98 24.47
N LEU A 652 -32.40 2.17 23.81
CA LEU A 652 -33.36 2.65 22.80
C LEU A 652 -34.42 3.56 23.44
N ASP A 653 -34.97 3.19 24.60
CA ASP A 653 -35.95 4.01 25.32
C ASP A 653 -35.37 5.37 25.73
N GLU A 654 -34.13 5.39 26.22
CA GLU A 654 -33.42 6.64 26.56
C GLU A 654 -33.12 7.49 25.31
N ALA A 655 -32.64 6.88 24.23
CA ALA A 655 -32.38 7.58 22.96
C ALA A 655 -33.66 8.19 22.37
N TYR A 656 -34.78 7.48 22.45
CA TYR A 656 -36.07 8.01 22.03
C TYR A 656 -36.61 9.10 22.96
N ALA A 657 -36.28 9.09 24.24
CA ALA A 657 -36.56 10.21 25.13
C ALA A 657 -35.74 11.46 24.75
N ARG A 658 -34.47 11.30 24.34
CA ARG A 658 -33.66 12.39 23.77
C ARG A 658 -34.26 12.90 22.45
N TRP A 659 -34.67 12.01 21.56
CA TRP A 659 -35.41 12.38 20.35
C TRP A 659 -36.68 13.18 20.70
N LEU A 660 -37.51 12.70 21.64
CA LEU A 660 -38.74 13.36 22.06
C LEU A 660 -38.49 14.79 22.57
N ARG A 661 -37.36 15.02 23.26
CA ARG A 661 -36.89 16.34 23.68
C ARG A 661 -36.66 17.28 22.50
N THR A 662 -36.03 16.80 21.42
CA THR A 662 -35.85 17.60 20.18
C THR A 662 -37.19 18.01 19.55
N GLN A 663 -38.27 17.26 19.81
CA GLN A 663 -39.62 17.57 19.33
C GLN A 663 -40.36 18.61 20.20
N GLY A 664 -39.74 19.10 21.28
CA GLY A 664 -40.32 20.03 22.25
C GLY A 664 -41.22 19.34 23.29
N GLU A 665 -41.02 18.04 23.51
CA GLU A 665 -41.79 17.19 24.42
C GLU A 665 -40.87 16.59 25.50
N GLN A 666 -41.44 15.96 26.54
CA GLN A 666 -40.65 15.34 27.62
C GLN A 666 -41.19 13.95 27.97
N SER A 667 -40.28 13.02 28.26
CA SER A 667 -40.61 11.71 28.81
C SER A 667 -40.89 11.82 30.31
N GLN A 668 -41.81 10.99 30.83
CA GLN A 668 -42.08 10.90 32.27
C GLN A 668 -41.01 10.09 33.01
N ARG A 669 -40.37 9.15 32.32
CA ARG A 669 -39.35 8.26 32.88
C ARG A 669 -37.95 8.86 32.84
N TRP A 670 -37.61 9.51 31.73
CA TRP A 670 -36.29 10.10 31.49
C TRP A 670 -36.36 11.63 31.64
N THR A 671 -36.28 12.08 32.90
CA THR A 671 -36.49 13.50 33.28
C THR A 671 -35.22 14.26 33.61
N ASP A 672 -34.06 13.59 33.59
CA ASP A 672 -32.78 14.18 33.99
C ASP A 672 -32.25 15.13 32.89
N PRO A 673 -32.13 16.45 33.18
CA PRO A 673 -31.61 17.41 32.22
C PRO A 673 -30.07 17.46 32.21
N SER A 674 -29.38 16.73 33.08
CA SER A 674 -27.90 16.70 33.19
C SER A 674 -27.21 15.77 32.17
N ILE A 675 -27.98 14.97 31.44
CA ILE A 675 -27.46 14.10 30.37
C ILE A 675 -26.98 14.98 29.21
N VAL A 676 -25.69 14.89 28.89
CA VAL A 676 -25.05 15.61 27.78
C VAL A 676 -25.76 15.27 26.47
N PRO A 677 -26.13 16.27 25.64
CA PRO A 677 -26.77 16.02 24.35
C PRO A 677 -25.89 15.18 23.44
N SER A 678 -26.49 14.15 22.84
CA SER A 678 -25.76 13.27 21.92
C SER A 678 -25.48 13.96 20.58
N THR A 679 -24.56 13.41 19.78
CA THR A 679 -24.25 13.97 18.44
C THR A 679 -25.49 13.97 17.53
N VAL A 680 -26.33 12.92 17.63
CA VAL A 680 -27.61 12.88 16.91
C VAL A 680 -28.60 13.92 17.46
N GLU A 681 -28.65 14.14 18.77
CA GLU A 681 -29.49 15.18 19.39
C GLU A 681 -29.09 16.59 18.93
N ARG A 682 -27.79 16.87 18.88
CA ARG A 682 -27.24 18.15 18.39
C ARG A 682 -27.58 18.40 16.92
N LEU A 683 -27.56 17.36 16.07
CA LEU A 683 -27.92 17.46 14.65
C LEU A 683 -29.36 17.96 14.44
N PHE A 684 -30.26 17.64 15.38
CA PHE A 684 -31.68 17.98 15.29
C PHE A 684 -32.12 19.05 16.29
N ALA A 685 -31.19 19.64 17.05
CA ALA A 685 -31.49 20.75 17.95
C ALA A 685 -31.69 22.06 17.15
N GLY A 686 -32.88 22.67 17.23
CA GLY A 686 -33.11 24.01 16.66
C GLY A 686 -34.49 24.24 16.01
N PRO A 687 -34.70 25.41 15.39
CA PRO A 687 -35.92 25.70 14.63
C PRO A 687 -36.07 24.70 13.47
N ASN A 688 -37.24 24.10 13.32
CA ASN A 688 -37.55 22.97 12.42
C ASN A 688 -37.04 21.59 12.88
N ALA A 689 -36.77 21.40 14.18
CA ALA A 689 -36.52 20.09 14.78
C ALA A 689 -37.74 19.14 14.65
N ARG A 690 -38.95 19.70 14.72
CA ARG A 690 -40.20 18.95 14.64
C ARG A 690 -40.62 18.69 13.20
N ARG A 691 -40.60 17.43 12.77
CA ARG A 691 -40.77 17.04 11.35
C ARG A 691 -41.75 15.90 11.13
N GLY A 692 -43.01 16.16 11.47
CA GLY A 692 -44.10 15.20 11.24
C GLY A 692 -44.36 14.13 12.31
N PRO A 693 -43.89 14.26 13.58
CA PRO A 693 -43.92 13.14 14.52
C PRO A 693 -45.32 12.55 14.70
N GLY A 694 -45.43 11.24 14.48
CA GLY A 694 -46.68 10.50 14.63
C GLY A 694 -47.29 10.67 16.03
N ARG A 695 -48.61 10.96 16.11
CA ARG A 695 -49.30 11.15 17.40
C ARG A 695 -49.23 9.92 18.30
N THR A 696 -49.24 8.73 17.72
CA THR A 696 -49.09 7.46 18.43
C THR A 696 -47.68 7.31 19.01
N CYS A 697 -46.64 7.68 18.25
CA CYS A 697 -45.25 7.64 18.67
C CYS A 697 -45.00 8.58 19.86
N ILE A 698 -45.43 9.84 19.77
CA ILE A 698 -45.34 10.79 20.89
C ILE A 698 -46.11 10.30 22.12
N ALA A 699 -47.31 9.74 21.93
CA ALA A 699 -48.11 9.24 23.06
C ALA A 699 -47.46 8.04 23.76
N ALA A 700 -46.84 7.13 23.01
CA ALA A 700 -46.13 5.98 23.56
C ALA A 700 -44.90 6.42 24.38
N MET A 701 -44.06 7.31 23.83
CA MET A 701 -42.81 7.75 24.47
C MET A 701 -43.01 8.72 25.65
N ARG A 702 -44.18 9.38 25.74
CA ARG A 702 -44.53 10.19 26.92
C ARG A 702 -44.90 9.34 28.13
N GLY A 703 -45.42 8.13 27.91
CA GLY A 703 -45.97 7.25 28.95
C GLY A 703 -45.13 6.02 29.28
N SER A 704 -44.00 5.82 28.60
CA SER A 704 -43.02 4.77 28.87
C SER A 704 -42.08 5.09 30.03
#